data_AF-A0A924HP12-F1
#
_entry.id   AF-A0A924HP12-F1
#
_cell.length_a   1.000
_cell.length_b   1.000
_cell.length_c   1.000
_cell.angle_alpha   90.00
_cell.angle_beta   90.00
_cell.angle_gamma   90.00
#
_symmetry.space_group_name_H-M   'P 1'
#
loop_
_entity.id
_entity.type
_entity.pdbx_description
1 polymer ?
#
loop_
_entity_poly.entity_id
_entity_poly.type
_entity_poly.pdbx_seq_one_letter_code
_entity_poly.pdbx_strand_id
1 'polypeptide(L)'
;MKAKFTKWTATQPVTKRLRLADDGSIKKTSTASMLYDGAITRLACTPAEFIRTLQTIGPNDCLSYGIPVNAQATQVTTQRKFKAAGQPMNMAPRTAEAMAWPLGPGMMLIDYDPDDIALPPQQLRDALYKCCPALQGAAHVWAVSTSSCLINKTTGQEVRGVKGQRVYVFAAHAFDIPRAAAVLAKRAWLSGLGYIKISKSGQMLVRCIIDTAVFQTNRIDYCAPAECEPPLKQVKPKPELHGNPALALDTMAALHDLTQSDEDEYQRLLVQAKAAKAGEAKVVRDQYIVNRVTELVATGMDHEVAIKMVYDSLERNILGPDFVVTTEDGDQVTVGQLLQNRAQWHDTRFCDPIEPDYHQDHRIARAYLLGPGRPRLHSFAHGSHSYELTAMTETVRLAAGGRHTYMNQVATVLQHRSELYRRADRLVAITPESTFEVQTEHHVLTIFDRSFRFEKFNEKKKDWLVSDPPATLAQQFLGAFGSQFPVIKALITAPIMDPHTRRLINTTGYDTSTGVYAAMPDEVHPVILQPTLAEVKIALQVLWWSVRLFPYAEPIDETVMLTAMLTAIERALLPTAPGFAFDAPVQASGKSLLTKVLAELSGTTPIMSPHPGSSGEQELRKSIFAMLLEGRRVIVFDNVIGEVDSPSLAAVYTSQTYSDRILTKSKTGTVPTNALILMSGNNITLKGDLPRRVLKCRIDPKTETPHQRSFDFDPAAMVRDHRQQIVAAALTIINGFITLGKGVALGKGRTASFDAWDDIIRQTVCWLADLQKRRLLPSGQTPDGLACPRLVDPLDAIADAIAVDPGLLQLGRLLDAWSSTIGTGYANASKMTVKELVKAYGYFKPATPGAGEPDCPTLAEVFAEIAGAPRTSDINNKRLGTYFAAHADRVLHGRAMRQGQPYQGASTWWVEDIGEPCDSGESALSDFKKKKGNVISIGRKKNNPTIVTELTKPAAASKR
;
A
#
# COMPACT_ATOMS: atom_id res chain seq x y z
N MET A 1 -31.43 8.46 -3.21
CA MET A 1 -30.24 7.60 -3.29
C MET A 1 -30.37 6.66 -4.51
N LYS A 2 -29.27 6.36 -5.22
CA LYS A 2 -29.24 5.34 -6.30
C LYS A 2 -28.08 4.37 -6.08
N ALA A 3 -28.35 3.09 -5.88
CA ALA A 3 -27.33 2.05 -5.71
C ALA A 3 -26.75 1.63 -7.07
N LYS A 4 -25.43 1.56 -7.16
CA LYS A 4 -24.71 1.08 -8.34
C LYS A 4 -24.44 -0.43 -8.26
N PHE A 5 -24.59 -1.13 -9.38
CA PHE A 5 -24.28 -2.56 -9.54
C PHE A 5 -24.20 -2.91 -11.04
N THR A 6 -23.89 -4.16 -11.35
CA THR A 6 -23.73 -4.63 -12.74
C THR A 6 -24.81 -5.63 -13.12
N LYS A 7 -25.42 -5.43 -14.27
CA LYS A 7 -26.20 -6.44 -14.98
C LYS A 7 -25.36 -7.05 -16.09
N TRP A 8 -25.33 -8.37 -16.14
CA TRP A 8 -24.71 -9.16 -17.18
C TRP A 8 -25.78 -9.76 -18.05
N THR A 9 -25.65 -9.65 -19.37
CA THR A 9 -26.56 -10.25 -20.33
C THR A 9 -25.77 -11.22 -21.21
N ALA A 10 -25.94 -12.51 -20.97
CA ALA A 10 -25.26 -13.56 -21.70
C ALA A 10 -25.92 -13.86 -23.06
N THR A 11 -25.16 -14.50 -23.95
CA THR A 11 -25.68 -15.00 -25.24
C THR A 11 -26.55 -16.24 -25.07
N GLN A 12 -26.37 -16.99 -23.98
CA GLN A 12 -27.17 -18.15 -23.59
C GLN A 12 -27.83 -17.92 -22.22
N PRO A 13 -28.89 -18.68 -21.86
CA PRO A 13 -29.51 -18.59 -20.54
C PRO A 13 -28.49 -18.79 -19.41
N VAL A 14 -28.48 -17.86 -18.45
CA VAL A 14 -27.66 -17.90 -17.23
C VAL A 14 -28.61 -17.91 -16.04
N THR A 15 -29.38 -18.99 -15.94
CA THR A 15 -30.35 -19.26 -14.88
C THR A 15 -30.27 -20.72 -14.43
N LYS A 16 -31.10 -21.11 -13.47
CA LYS A 16 -31.20 -22.51 -13.04
C LYS A 16 -32.23 -23.23 -13.90
N ARG A 17 -31.84 -24.36 -14.48
CA ARG A 17 -32.77 -25.31 -15.10
C ARG A 17 -33.23 -26.32 -14.06
N LEU A 18 -34.55 -26.49 -13.96
CA LEU A 18 -35.20 -27.33 -12.95
C LEU A 18 -36.12 -28.33 -13.62
N ARG A 19 -35.97 -29.60 -13.28
CA ARG A 19 -36.86 -30.67 -13.73
C ARG A 19 -37.27 -31.58 -12.58
N LEU A 20 -38.44 -32.21 -12.72
CA LEU A 20 -38.90 -33.24 -11.80
C LEU A 20 -38.36 -34.59 -12.27
N ALA A 21 -37.64 -35.31 -11.42
CA ALA A 21 -37.22 -36.69 -11.69
C ALA A 21 -38.35 -37.67 -11.41
N ASP A 22 -38.19 -38.91 -11.87
CA ASP A 22 -39.20 -39.97 -11.74
C ASP A 22 -39.52 -40.32 -10.28
N ASP A 23 -38.55 -40.08 -9.38
CA ASP A 23 -38.70 -40.25 -7.92
C ASP A 23 -39.38 -39.04 -7.23
N GLY A 24 -39.83 -38.04 -8.00
CA GLY A 24 -40.43 -36.81 -7.49
C GLY A 24 -39.41 -35.77 -6.99
N SER A 25 -38.11 -36.05 -7.04
CA SER A 25 -37.07 -35.11 -6.64
C SER A 25 -36.82 -34.03 -7.69
N ILE A 26 -36.38 -32.83 -7.26
CA ILE A 26 -36.03 -31.74 -8.19
C ILE A 26 -34.56 -31.87 -8.57
N LYS A 27 -34.29 -32.17 -9.83
CA LYS A 27 -32.94 -32.08 -10.42
C LYS A 27 -32.68 -30.65 -10.86
N LYS A 28 -31.49 -30.15 -10.49
CA LYS A 28 -31.05 -28.78 -10.78
C LYS A 28 -29.80 -28.83 -11.65
N THR A 29 -29.79 -28.05 -12.72
CA THR A 29 -28.59 -27.80 -13.53
C THR A 29 -28.36 -26.30 -13.57
N SER A 30 -27.14 -25.86 -13.26
CA SER A 30 -26.73 -24.46 -13.32
C SER A 30 -26.01 -24.19 -14.63
N THR A 31 -26.38 -23.13 -15.34
CA THR A 31 -25.66 -22.68 -16.55
C THR A 31 -24.65 -21.56 -16.25
N ALA A 32 -24.23 -21.43 -14.99
CA ALA A 32 -23.26 -20.45 -14.50
C ALA A 32 -21.98 -20.33 -15.36
N SER A 33 -21.50 -21.47 -15.83
CA SER A 33 -20.30 -21.59 -16.67
C SER A 33 -20.44 -20.90 -18.02
N MET A 34 -21.66 -20.51 -18.44
CA MET A 34 -21.96 -19.95 -19.76
C MET A 34 -21.82 -18.42 -19.84
N LEU A 35 -21.51 -17.71 -18.74
CA LEU A 35 -21.22 -16.27 -18.77
C LEU A 35 -19.74 -16.01 -19.12
N TYR A 36 -19.35 -16.35 -20.36
CA TYR A 36 -18.02 -16.06 -20.92
C TYR A 36 -18.08 -15.15 -22.15
N ASP A 37 -19.28 -14.79 -22.59
CA ASP A 37 -19.56 -13.89 -23.71
C ASP A 37 -20.93 -13.23 -23.48
N GLY A 38 -21.04 -11.95 -23.84
CA GLY A 38 -22.24 -11.15 -23.57
C GLY A 38 -21.96 -9.68 -23.26
N ALA A 39 -23.00 -8.97 -22.83
CA ALA A 39 -22.97 -7.54 -22.56
C ALA A 39 -22.87 -7.22 -21.07
N ILE A 40 -22.19 -6.12 -20.78
CA ILE A 40 -22.04 -5.52 -19.44
C ILE A 40 -22.87 -4.23 -19.41
N THR A 41 -23.82 -4.15 -18.47
CA THR A 41 -24.59 -2.93 -18.22
C THR A 41 -24.42 -2.49 -16.77
N ARG A 42 -23.82 -1.31 -16.57
CA ARG A 42 -23.74 -0.69 -15.23
C ARG A 42 -25.05 0.02 -14.93
N LEU A 43 -25.69 -0.35 -13.83
CA LEU A 43 -26.97 0.22 -13.41
C LEU A 43 -26.78 1.11 -12.18
N ALA A 44 -27.63 2.13 -12.07
CA ALA A 44 -27.75 2.98 -10.89
C ALA A 44 -29.24 3.17 -10.59
N CYS A 45 -29.76 2.45 -9.60
CA CYS A 45 -31.20 2.34 -9.37
C CYS A 45 -31.60 2.85 -7.98
N THR A 46 -32.75 3.52 -7.92
CA THR A 46 -33.55 3.69 -6.70
C THR A 46 -34.18 2.35 -6.29
N PRO A 47 -34.70 2.20 -5.05
CA PRO A 47 -35.40 0.99 -4.64
C PRO A 47 -36.56 0.57 -5.56
N ALA A 48 -37.35 1.52 -6.05
CA ALA A 48 -38.45 1.26 -6.97
C ALA A 48 -37.95 0.80 -8.36
N GLU A 49 -36.88 1.41 -8.89
CA GLU A 49 -36.25 0.99 -10.14
C GLU A 49 -35.62 -0.41 -10.02
N PHE A 50 -35.07 -0.74 -8.87
CA PHE A 50 -34.50 -2.06 -8.61
C PHE A 50 -35.57 -3.16 -8.57
N ILE A 51 -36.72 -2.91 -7.92
CA ILE A 51 -37.86 -3.84 -7.96
C ILE A 51 -38.32 -4.07 -9.41
N ARG A 52 -38.44 -3.01 -10.21
CA ARG A 52 -38.77 -3.16 -11.63
C ARG A 52 -37.73 -4.00 -12.37
N THR A 53 -36.44 -3.78 -12.09
CA THR A 53 -35.34 -4.57 -12.67
C THR A 53 -35.50 -6.06 -12.34
N LEU A 54 -35.78 -6.41 -11.08
CA LEU A 54 -36.01 -7.81 -10.67
C LEU A 54 -37.26 -8.44 -11.30
N GLN A 55 -38.26 -7.63 -11.67
CA GLN A 55 -39.48 -8.12 -12.32
C GLN A 55 -39.33 -8.33 -13.83
N THR A 56 -38.44 -7.58 -14.47
CA THR A 56 -38.22 -7.63 -15.94
C THR A 56 -36.98 -8.42 -16.34
N ILE A 57 -36.21 -8.92 -15.38
CA ILE A 57 -34.97 -9.66 -15.65
C ILE A 57 -35.25 -10.97 -16.42
N GLY A 58 -34.55 -11.15 -17.54
CA GLY A 58 -34.72 -12.31 -18.42
C GLY A 58 -33.82 -13.50 -18.05
N PRO A 59 -34.03 -14.68 -18.66
CA PRO A 59 -33.23 -15.88 -18.38
C PRO A 59 -31.74 -15.75 -18.77
N ASN A 60 -31.40 -14.81 -19.67
CA ASN A 60 -30.02 -14.51 -20.06
C ASN A 60 -29.37 -13.45 -19.16
N ASP A 61 -30.15 -12.80 -18.30
CA ASP A 61 -29.67 -11.74 -17.42
C ASP A 61 -29.30 -12.29 -16.04
N CYS A 62 -28.23 -11.78 -15.45
CA CYS A 62 -27.91 -11.97 -14.05
C CYS A 62 -27.26 -10.71 -13.47
N LEU A 63 -27.21 -10.60 -12.14
CA LEU A 63 -26.65 -9.45 -11.45
C LEU A 63 -25.35 -9.79 -10.73
N SER A 64 -24.47 -8.81 -10.58
CA SER A 64 -23.42 -8.81 -9.57
C SER A 64 -23.38 -7.44 -8.91
N TYR A 65 -22.98 -7.38 -7.65
CA TYR A 65 -23.05 -6.14 -6.88
C TYR A 65 -21.74 -5.35 -6.85
N GLY A 66 -20.66 -5.91 -7.41
CA GLY A 66 -19.50 -5.14 -7.88
C GLY A 66 -19.72 -4.52 -9.27
N ILE A 67 -18.83 -3.58 -9.62
CA ILE A 67 -18.75 -2.92 -10.92
C ILE A 67 -17.39 -3.16 -11.59
N PRO A 68 -17.32 -3.31 -12.92
CA PRO A 68 -16.03 -3.44 -13.60
C PRO A 68 -15.18 -2.19 -13.37
N VAL A 69 -13.91 -2.41 -13.02
CA VAL A 69 -12.90 -1.36 -12.79
C VAL A 69 -12.68 -0.53 -14.05
N ASN A 70 -12.65 -1.20 -15.20
CA ASN A 70 -12.60 -0.54 -16.49
C ASN A 70 -13.98 0.05 -16.80
N ALA A 71 -14.12 1.37 -16.70
CA ALA A 71 -15.36 2.08 -16.97
C ALA A 71 -15.85 1.94 -18.44
N GLN A 72 -14.95 1.65 -19.38
CA GLN A 72 -15.28 1.52 -20.81
C GLN A 72 -15.72 0.10 -21.20
N ALA A 73 -15.59 -0.88 -20.30
CA ALA A 73 -15.95 -2.25 -20.63
C ALA A 73 -17.47 -2.37 -20.87
N THR A 74 -17.85 -2.90 -22.03
CA THR A 74 -19.24 -3.17 -22.44
C THR A 74 -19.46 -4.64 -22.75
N GLN A 75 -18.41 -5.45 -22.83
CA GLN A 75 -18.47 -6.88 -23.15
C GLN A 75 -17.77 -7.72 -22.08
N VAL A 76 -18.36 -8.86 -21.72
CA VAL A 76 -17.74 -9.85 -20.82
C VAL A 76 -16.91 -10.84 -21.61
N THR A 77 -15.77 -11.25 -21.07
CA THR A 77 -14.94 -12.30 -21.67
C THR A 77 -14.26 -13.16 -20.60
N THR A 78 -13.51 -14.17 -21.03
CA THR A 78 -12.65 -14.96 -20.13
C THR A 78 -11.32 -14.23 -19.88
N GLN A 79 -10.68 -14.46 -18.73
CA GLN A 79 -9.37 -13.88 -18.42
C GLN A 79 -8.31 -14.23 -19.48
N ARG A 80 -8.33 -15.48 -19.96
CA ARG A 80 -7.42 -15.98 -20.98
C ARG A 80 -7.60 -15.23 -22.31
N LYS A 81 -8.85 -15.12 -22.81
CA LYS A 81 -9.15 -14.36 -24.03
C LYS A 81 -8.82 -12.86 -23.87
N PHE A 82 -9.09 -12.28 -22.71
CA PHE A 82 -8.76 -10.89 -22.41
C PHE A 82 -7.25 -10.62 -22.49
N LYS A 83 -6.42 -11.47 -21.84
CA LYS A 83 -4.96 -11.36 -21.90
C LYS A 83 -4.43 -11.58 -23.33
N ALA A 84 -4.94 -12.60 -24.03
CA ALA A 84 -4.53 -12.90 -25.40
C ALA A 84 -4.86 -11.79 -26.41
N ALA A 85 -5.97 -11.07 -26.21
CA ALA A 85 -6.38 -9.94 -27.04
C ALA A 85 -5.66 -8.61 -26.71
N GLY A 86 -4.67 -8.63 -25.82
CA GLY A 86 -3.94 -7.42 -25.41
C GLY A 86 -4.74 -6.50 -24.48
N GLN A 87 -5.68 -7.04 -23.71
CA GLN A 87 -6.48 -6.33 -22.70
C GLN A 87 -7.28 -5.13 -23.26
N PRO A 88 -8.17 -5.35 -24.24
CA PRO A 88 -8.88 -4.27 -24.92
C PRO A 88 -9.84 -3.52 -24.00
N MET A 89 -9.91 -2.19 -24.16
CA MET A 89 -10.68 -1.28 -23.29
C MET A 89 -12.20 -1.53 -23.28
N ASN A 90 -12.77 -2.17 -24.30
CA ASN A 90 -14.21 -2.46 -24.36
C ASN A 90 -14.60 -3.80 -23.71
N MET A 91 -13.64 -4.60 -23.26
CA MET A 91 -13.90 -5.90 -22.63
C MET A 91 -13.46 -5.91 -21.17
N ALA A 92 -14.10 -6.76 -20.36
CA ALA A 92 -13.64 -7.08 -19.01
C ALA A 92 -13.92 -8.55 -18.68
N PRO A 93 -12.99 -9.23 -17.99
CA PRO A 93 -13.27 -10.53 -17.40
C PRO A 93 -14.07 -10.38 -16.09
N ARG A 94 -14.84 -11.41 -15.71
CA ARG A 94 -15.58 -11.45 -14.44
C ARG A 94 -14.73 -12.06 -13.32
N THR A 95 -13.62 -11.41 -13.01
CA THR A 95 -12.73 -11.80 -11.89
C THR A 95 -12.78 -10.77 -10.77
N ALA A 96 -12.30 -11.14 -9.58
CA ALA A 96 -12.21 -10.21 -8.45
C ALA A 96 -11.31 -9.01 -8.77
N GLU A 97 -10.25 -9.21 -9.57
CA GLU A 97 -9.30 -8.15 -9.93
C GLU A 97 -9.89 -7.14 -10.93
N ALA A 98 -10.81 -7.59 -11.78
CA ALA A 98 -11.47 -6.76 -12.78
C ALA A 98 -12.72 -6.06 -12.25
N MET A 99 -13.12 -6.35 -11.00
CA MET A 99 -14.38 -5.92 -10.39
C MET A 99 -14.12 -5.24 -9.03
N ALA A 100 -14.66 -4.04 -8.83
CA ALA A 100 -14.57 -3.33 -7.56
C ALA A 100 -15.95 -3.17 -6.92
N TRP A 101 -15.99 -3.02 -5.59
CA TRP A 101 -17.17 -2.45 -4.96
C TRP A 101 -17.30 -0.97 -5.37
N PRO A 102 -18.54 -0.46 -5.60
CA PRO A 102 -18.74 0.96 -5.79
C PRO A 102 -18.20 1.74 -4.58
N LEU A 103 -17.46 2.83 -4.83
CA LEU A 103 -16.97 3.68 -3.73
C LEU A 103 -18.08 4.47 -3.03
N GLY A 104 -19.26 4.58 -3.64
CA GLY A 104 -20.44 5.23 -3.08
C GLY A 104 -21.60 4.25 -2.88
N PRO A 105 -22.85 4.71 -3.02
CA PRO A 105 -24.02 3.85 -2.88
C PRO A 105 -23.99 2.60 -3.77
N GLY A 106 -24.29 1.44 -3.19
CA GLY A 106 -24.36 0.16 -3.88
C GLY A 106 -25.25 -0.84 -3.15
N MET A 107 -25.14 -2.12 -3.50
CA MET A 107 -26.05 -3.15 -3.02
C MET A 107 -25.30 -4.20 -2.20
N MET A 108 -25.77 -4.45 -0.99
CA MET A 108 -25.32 -5.55 -0.14
C MET A 108 -26.37 -6.67 -0.22
N LEU A 109 -26.03 -7.77 -0.88
CA LEU A 109 -26.88 -8.95 -0.94
C LEU A 109 -26.71 -9.77 0.33
N ILE A 110 -27.82 -10.12 0.96
CA ILE A 110 -27.91 -11.19 1.97
C ILE A 110 -28.66 -12.35 1.33
N ASP A 111 -27.99 -13.51 1.23
CA ASP A 111 -28.57 -14.74 0.70
C ASP A 111 -28.79 -15.73 1.85
N TYR A 112 -30.04 -16.21 1.97
CA TYR A 112 -30.48 -17.17 2.98
C TYR A 112 -30.96 -18.43 2.25
N ASP A 113 -30.18 -19.51 2.28
CA ASP A 113 -30.56 -20.82 1.70
C ASP A 113 -30.30 -21.94 2.73
N PRO A 114 -31.26 -22.23 3.62
CA PRO A 114 -31.08 -23.22 4.68
C PRO A 114 -31.13 -24.64 4.12
N ASP A 115 -30.36 -25.56 4.71
CA ASP A 115 -30.44 -26.98 4.35
C ASP A 115 -31.82 -27.56 4.74
N ASP A 116 -32.33 -27.17 5.90
CA ASP A 116 -33.58 -27.66 6.52
C ASP A 116 -34.81 -26.76 6.21
N ILE A 117 -35.71 -26.60 7.19
CA ILE A 117 -36.93 -25.79 7.10
C ILE A 117 -36.55 -24.31 7.04
N ALA A 118 -37.12 -23.60 6.06
CA ALA A 118 -36.87 -22.18 5.90
C ALA A 118 -37.69 -21.33 6.87
N LEU A 119 -37.06 -20.30 7.43
CA LEU A 119 -37.76 -19.29 8.22
C LEU A 119 -38.78 -18.56 7.34
N PRO A 120 -39.97 -18.25 7.86
CA PRO A 120 -40.89 -17.33 7.21
C PRO A 120 -40.23 -15.96 6.91
N PRO A 121 -40.63 -15.24 5.85
CA PRO A 121 -39.99 -13.99 5.43
C PRO A 121 -39.87 -12.93 6.53
N GLN A 122 -40.91 -12.77 7.34
CA GLN A 122 -40.89 -11.83 8.46
C GLN A 122 -39.86 -12.25 9.52
N GLN A 123 -39.83 -13.52 9.92
CA GLN A 123 -38.90 -14.03 10.92
C GLN A 123 -37.44 -13.95 10.46
N LEU A 124 -37.18 -14.16 9.16
CA LEU A 124 -35.85 -13.94 8.60
C LEU A 124 -35.42 -12.47 8.75
N ARG A 125 -36.30 -11.52 8.40
CA ARG A 125 -36.01 -10.08 8.56
C ARG A 125 -35.82 -9.72 10.03
N ASP A 126 -36.66 -10.23 10.93
CA ASP A 126 -36.54 -9.97 12.37
C ASP A 126 -35.19 -10.50 12.92
N ALA A 127 -34.75 -11.67 12.46
CA ALA A 127 -33.44 -12.21 12.79
C ALA A 127 -32.29 -11.32 12.28
N LEU A 128 -32.41 -10.76 11.07
CA LEU A 128 -31.44 -9.81 10.54
C LEU A 128 -31.45 -8.47 11.30
N TYR A 129 -32.61 -7.97 11.69
CA TYR A 129 -32.74 -6.75 12.52
C TYR A 129 -32.13 -6.94 13.91
N LYS A 130 -32.24 -8.14 14.48
CA LYS A 130 -31.54 -8.48 15.73
C LYS A 130 -30.02 -8.34 15.58
N CYS A 131 -29.47 -8.76 14.43
CA CYS A 131 -28.03 -8.66 14.15
C CYS A 131 -27.61 -7.22 13.77
N CYS A 132 -28.50 -6.45 13.14
CA CYS A 132 -28.28 -5.09 12.65
C CYS A 132 -29.55 -4.24 12.79
N PRO A 133 -29.79 -3.62 13.95
CA PRO A 133 -31.05 -2.90 14.21
C PRO A 133 -31.34 -1.77 13.21
N ALA A 134 -30.31 -1.04 12.77
CA ALA A 134 -30.44 0.05 11.80
C ALA A 134 -31.01 -0.39 10.44
N LEU A 135 -30.91 -1.69 10.09
CA LEU A 135 -31.46 -2.23 8.84
C LEU A 135 -32.99 -2.08 8.78
N GLN A 136 -33.68 -2.09 9.92
CA GLN A 136 -35.12 -1.94 9.98
C GLN A 136 -35.60 -0.60 9.39
N GLY A 137 -34.80 0.47 9.57
CA GLY A 137 -35.10 1.80 9.04
C GLY A 137 -34.58 2.03 7.61
N ALA A 138 -33.55 1.29 7.19
CA ALA A 138 -32.89 1.46 5.89
C ALA A 138 -33.63 0.74 4.76
N ALA A 139 -33.54 1.28 3.54
CA ALA A 139 -34.14 0.68 2.35
C ALA A 139 -33.53 -0.70 2.06
N HIS A 140 -34.38 -1.72 2.01
CA HIS A 140 -33.99 -3.05 1.56
C HIS A 140 -35.15 -3.77 0.89
N VAL A 141 -34.84 -4.62 -0.10
CA VAL A 141 -35.83 -5.36 -0.88
C VAL A 141 -35.74 -6.83 -0.54
N TRP A 142 -36.86 -7.44 -0.16
CA TRP A 142 -36.98 -8.88 -0.01
C TRP A 142 -37.47 -9.52 -1.31
N ALA A 143 -36.89 -10.67 -1.68
CA ALA A 143 -37.34 -11.49 -2.81
C ALA A 143 -37.04 -12.98 -2.57
N VAL A 144 -37.75 -13.85 -3.30
CA VAL A 144 -37.48 -15.29 -3.27
C VAL A 144 -36.36 -15.70 -4.23
N SER A 145 -35.60 -16.71 -3.84
CA SER A 145 -34.56 -17.29 -4.69
C SER A 145 -35.14 -17.99 -5.92
N THR A 146 -34.28 -18.27 -6.90
CA THR A 146 -34.68 -18.92 -8.15
C THR A 146 -35.05 -20.40 -8.02
N SER A 147 -34.75 -21.06 -6.91
CA SER A 147 -35.12 -22.46 -6.68
C SER A 147 -36.36 -22.67 -5.80
N SER A 148 -37.12 -21.60 -5.53
CA SER A 148 -38.31 -21.59 -4.67
C SER A 148 -39.61 -21.34 -5.45
N CYS A 149 -40.73 -21.58 -4.78
CA CYS A 149 -42.10 -21.37 -5.29
C CYS A 149 -42.39 -22.13 -6.60
N LEU A 150 -42.21 -23.45 -6.53
CA LEU A 150 -42.41 -24.39 -7.63
C LEU A 150 -43.73 -25.13 -7.44
N ILE A 151 -44.52 -25.20 -8.51
CA ILE A 151 -45.77 -25.94 -8.57
C ILE A 151 -45.72 -26.95 -9.70
N ASN A 152 -46.51 -28.02 -9.57
CA ASN A 152 -46.82 -28.89 -10.68
C ASN A 152 -47.96 -28.23 -11.47
N LYS A 153 -47.68 -27.80 -12.71
CA LYS A 153 -48.64 -27.10 -13.57
C LYS A 153 -49.87 -27.96 -13.90
N THR A 154 -49.72 -29.28 -13.93
CA THR A 154 -50.79 -30.22 -14.27
C THR A 154 -51.72 -30.47 -13.09
N THR A 155 -51.18 -30.63 -11.88
CA THR A 155 -51.99 -30.95 -10.68
C THR A 155 -52.34 -29.72 -9.83
N GLY A 156 -51.66 -28.60 -10.04
CA GLY A 156 -51.77 -27.40 -9.20
C GLY A 156 -51.10 -27.52 -7.82
N GLN A 157 -50.53 -28.68 -7.49
CA GLN A 157 -49.90 -28.92 -6.18
C GLN A 157 -48.56 -28.18 -6.04
N GLU A 158 -48.30 -27.69 -4.84
CA GLU A 158 -47.01 -27.12 -4.48
C GLU A 158 -45.95 -28.23 -4.40
N VAL A 159 -44.90 -28.10 -5.21
CA VAL A 159 -43.73 -29.00 -5.19
C VAL A 159 -42.68 -28.45 -4.23
N ARG A 160 -42.56 -27.12 -4.13
CA ARG A 160 -41.67 -26.45 -3.18
C ARG A 160 -42.11 -25.01 -2.94
N GLY A 161 -42.44 -24.65 -1.71
CA GLY A 161 -42.72 -23.27 -1.29
C GLY A 161 -41.49 -22.36 -1.22
N VAL A 162 -41.55 -21.36 -0.33
CA VAL A 162 -40.41 -20.47 -0.06
C VAL A 162 -39.32 -21.25 0.69
N LYS A 163 -38.12 -21.33 0.10
CA LYS A 163 -36.95 -21.97 0.71
C LYS A 163 -35.79 -20.97 0.79
N GLY A 164 -35.15 -20.71 -0.34
CA GLY A 164 -34.11 -19.70 -0.44
C GLY A 164 -34.71 -18.30 -0.57
N GLN A 165 -34.15 -17.33 0.15
CA GLN A 165 -34.61 -15.94 0.24
C GLN A 165 -33.44 -14.98 0.08
N ARG A 166 -33.73 -13.80 -0.48
CA ARG A 166 -32.75 -12.73 -0.72
C ARG A 166 -33.22 -11.45 -0.08
N VAL A 167 -32.29 -10.75 0.57
CA VAL A 167 -32.49 -9.40 1.08
C VAL A 167 -31.43 -8.50 0.46
N TYR A 168 -31.87 -7.57 -0.38
CA TYR A 168 -31.03 -6.61 -1.09
C TYR A 168 -31.00 -5.30 -0.32
N VAL A 169 -29.91 -5.04 0.39
CA VAL A 169 -29.75 -3.87 1.25
C VAL A 169 -29.07 -2.75 0.48
N PHE A 170 -29.67 -1.57 0.46
CA PHE A 170 -29.07 -0.38 -0.15
C PHE A 170 -28.02 0.20 0.79
N ALA A 171 -26.73 -0.04 0.50
CA ALA A 171 -25.62 0.44 1.31
C ALA A 171 -25.18 1.84 0.86
N ALA A 172 -24.93 2.76 1.81
CA ALA A 172 -24.43 4.10 1.54
C ALA A 172 -23.00 4.08 0.97
N HIS A 173 -22.18 3.15 1.48
CA HIS A 173 -20.77 2.99 1.20
C HIS A 173 -20.48 1.54 0.81
N ALA A 174 -20.69 1.19 -0.46
CA ALA A 174 -20.59 -0.21 -0.88
C ALA A 174 -19.17 -0.79 -0.77
N PHE A 175 -18.13 0.04 -0.75
CA PHE A 175 -16.77 -0.39 -0.48
C PHE A 175 -16.60 -1.04 0.91
N ASP A 176 -17.46 -0.70 1.88
CA ASP A 176 -17.40 -1.19 3.26
C ASP A 176 -18.13 -2.55 3.43
N ILE A 177 -18.82 -3.03 2.38
CA ILE A 177 -19.61 -4.27 2.43
C ILE A 177 -18.80 -5.47 2.93
N PRO A 178 -17.55 -5.73 2.50
CA PRO A 178 -16.78 -6.88 2.99
C PRO A 178 -16.58 -6.87 4.51
N ARG A 179 -16.21 -5.73 5.09
CA ARG A 179 -16.04 -5.58 6.55
C ARG A 179 -17.37 -5.70 7.27
N ALA A 180 -18.39 -4.95 6.81
CA ALA A 180 -19.73 -4.98 7.38
C ALA A 180 -20.35 -6.38 7.37
N ALA A 181 -20.14 -7.14 6.29
CA ALA A 181 -20.57 -8.52 6.17
C ALA A 181 -19.88 -9.46 7.17
N ALA A 182 -18.57 -9.32 7.37
CA ALA A 182 -17.83 -10.10 8.35
C ALA A 182 -18.35 -9.83 9.78
N VAL A 183 -18.59 -8.56 10.12
CA VAL A 183 -19.20 -8.17 11.39
C VAL A 183 -20.60 -8.74 11.53
N LEU A 184 -21.44 -8.63 10.49
CA LEU A 184 -22.81 -9.16 10.50
C LEU A 184 -22.84 -10.68 10.73
N ALA A 185 -21.91 -11.42 10.12
CA ALA A 185 -21.78 -12.86 10.32
C ALA A 185 -21.41 -13.23 11.77
N LYS A 186 -20.49 -12.48 12.41
CA LYS A 186 -20.15 -12.67 13.83
C LYS A 186 -21.31 -12.30 14.75
N ARG A 187 -22.01 -11.20 14.46
CA ARG A 187 -23.23 -10.81 15.20
C ARG A 187 -24.35 -11.85 15.09
N ALA A 188 -24.45 -12.55 13.96
CA ALA A 188 -25.36 -13.69 13.82
C ALA A 188 -25.00 -14.82 14.81
N TRP A 189 -23.72 -15.15 14.99
CA TRP A 189 -23.28 -16.10 16.02
C TRP A 189 -23.65 -15.64 17.44
N LEU A 190 -23.34 -14.39 17.78
CA LEU A 190 -23.71 -13.81 19.09
C LEU A 190 -25.23 -13.77 19.32
N SER A 191 -26.00 -13.72 18.23
CA SER A 191 -27.47 -13.76 18.27
C SER A 191 -28.06 -15.17 18.34
N GLY A 192 -27.21 -16.21 18.37
CA GLY A 192 -27.62 -17.63 18.40
C GLY A 192 -27.95 -18.23 17.03
N LEU A 193 -27.50 -17.60 15.95
CA LEU A 193 -27.84 -17.93 14.55
C LEU A 193 -26.64 -18.52 13.78
N GLY A 194 -25.61 -18.97 14.50
CA GLY A 194 -24.41 -19.62 13.97
C GLY A 194 -24.41 -21.13 14.22
N TYR A 195 -23.78 -21.90 13.32
CA TYR A 195 -23.68 -23.36 13.43
C TYR A 195 -22.45 -23.92 12.69
N ILE A 196 -22.07 -25.17 13.02
CA ILE A 196 -21.03 -25.92 12.32
C ILE A 196 -21.66 -26.93 11.36
N LYS A 197 -21.29 -26.84 10.08
CA LYS A 197 -21.67 -27.78 9.02
C LYS A 197 -20.48 -28.70 8.69
N ILE A 198 -20.72 -30.00 8.56
CA ILE A 198 -19.66 -30.96 8.22
C ILE A 198 -19.61 -31.15 6.70
N SER A 199 -18.43 -31.01 6.09
CA SER A 199 -18.22 -31.25 4.65
C SER A 199 -18.20 -32.74 4.32
N LYS A 200 -18.17 -33.10 3.02
CA LYS A 200 -18.04 -34.50 2.58
C LYS A 200 -16.69 -35.13 2.99
N SER A 201 -15.65 -34.31 3.14
CA SER A 201 -14.33 -34.71 3.63
C SER A 201 -14.20 -34.67 5.16
N GLY A 202 -15.27 -34.36 5.89
CA GLY A 202 -15.27 -34.29 7.35
C GLY A 202 -14.64 -33.00 7.91
N GLN A 203 -14.57 -31.92 7.12
CA GLN A 203 -14.18 -30.59 7.60
C GLN A 203 -15.33 -29.92 8.36
N MET A 204 -15.01 -29.21 9.44
CA MET A 204 -15.99 -28.46 10.25
C MET A 204 -16.08 -27.00 9.79
N LEU A 205 -17.09 -26.70 8.99
CA LEU A 205 -17.30 -25.40 8.35
C LEU A 205 -18.12 -24.49 9.26
N VAL A 206 -17.59 -23.29 9.54
CA VAL A 206 -18.27 -22.26 10.31
C VAL A 206 -19.32 -21.57 9.44
N ARG A 207 -20.60 -21.64 9.82
CA ARG A 207 -21.73 -21.11 9.05
C ARG A 207 -22.65 -20.28 9.95
N CYS A 208 -23.51 -19.47 9.33
CA CYS A 208 -24.64 -18.81 9.99
C CYS A 208 -25.82 -18.72 9.02
N ILE A 209 -26.88 -18.00 9.40
CA ILE A 209 -28.04 -17.80 8.54
C ILE A 209 -27.73 -17.00 7.25
N ILE A 210 -26.55 -16.38 7.13
CA ILE A 210 -26.16 -15.62 5.93
C ILE A 210 -25.08 -16.42 5.19
N ASP A 211 -25.27 -16.63 3.88
CA ASP A 211 -24.18 -17.14 3.05
C ASP A 211 -23.13 -16.05 2.81
N THR A 212 -22.02 -16.12 3.55
CA THR A 212 -20.94 -15.14 3.45
C THR A 212 -20.18 -15.19 2.13
N ALA A 213 -20.32 -16.28 1.36
CA ALA A 213 -19.67 -16.38 0.05
C ALA A 213 -20.24 -15.39 -0.99
N VAL A 214 -21.37 -14.74 -0.71
CA VAL A 214 -21.97 -13.77 -1.63
C VAL A 214 -21.32 -12.39 -1.61
N PHE A 215 -20.48 -12.11 -0.60
CA PHE A 215 -19.81 -10.81 -0.44
C PHE A 215 -18.54 -10.69 -1.28
N GLN A 216 -18.61 -11.09 -2.55
CA GLN A 216 -17.54 -10.95 -3.55
C GLN A 216 -18.03 -10.07 -4.70
N THR A 217 -17.15 -9.19 -5.21
CA THR A 217 -17.51 -8.22 -6.26
C THR A 217 -17.98 -8.88 -7.56
N ASN A 218 -17.45 -10.06 -7.86
CA ASN A 218 -17.73 -10.82 -9.08
C ASN A 218 -18.76 -11.95 -8.88
N ARG A 219 -19.34 -12.12 -7.68
CA ARG A 219 -20.37 -13.14 -7.42
C ARG A 219 -21.62 -12.84 -8.25
N ILE A 220 -22.13 -13.87 -8.92
CA ILE A 220 -23.39 -13.77 -9.65
C ILE A 220 -24.55 -14.09 -8.70
N ASP A 221 -25.56 -13.23 -8.76
CA ASP A 221 -26.90 -13.50 -8.29
C ASP A 221 -27.80 -13.95 -9.47
N TYR A 222 -28.20 -15.21 -9.42
CA TYR A 222 -29.24 -15.77 -10.28
C TYR A 222 -30.60 -15.27 -9.82
N CYS A 223 -30.97 -14.03 -10.14
CA CYS A 223 -32.28 -13.47 -9.77
C CYS A 223 -33.36 -13.69 -10.84
N ALA A 224 -32.97 -14.08 -12.06
CA ALA A 224 -33.89 -14.50 -13.11
C ALA A 224 -34.77 -15.69 -12.73
N PRO A 225 -35.99 -15.79 -13.30
CA PRO A 225 -36.82 -17.00 -13.17
C PRO A 225 -36.08 -18.26 -13.64
N ALA A 226 -36.41 -19.40 -13.04
CA ALA A 226 -35.85 -20.69 -13.43
C ALA A 226 -36.44 -21.16 -14.77
N GLU A 227 -35.63 -21.85 -15.56
CA GLU A 227 -36.13 -22.66 -16.69
C GLU A 227 -36.71 -23.96 -16.13
N CYS A 228 -38.04 -24.01 -16.00
CA CYS A 228 -38.72 -25.22 -15.53
C CYS A 228 -39.14 -26.12 -16.71
N GLU A 229 -38.71 -27.38 -16.67
CA GLU A 229 -39.21 -28.41 -17.59
C GLU A 229 -40.61 -28.87 -17.16
N PRO A 230 -41.62 -28.89 -18.05
CA PRO A 230 -42.95 -29.40 -17.72
C PRO A 230 -42.90 -30.81 -17.10
N PRO A 231 -43.73 -31.11 -16.10
CA PRO A 231 -44.86 -30.32 -15.61
C PRO A 231 -44.49 -29.22 -14.60
N LEU A 232 -43.21 -29.01 -14.28
CA LEU A 232 -42.79 -28.04 -13.27
C LEU A 232 -43.02 -26.60 -13.78
N LYS A 233 -43.52 -25.72 -12.92
CA LYS A 233 -43.66 -24.28 -13.18
C LYS A 233 -43.26 -23.48 -11.94
N GLN A 234 -42.63 -22.33 -12.14
CA GLN A 234 -42.33 -21.40 -11.06
C GLN A 234 -43.36 -20.27 -11.00
N VAL A 235 -43.80 -19.91 -9.78
CA VAL A 235 -44.71 -18.79 -9.52
C VAL A 235 -44.17 -18.00 -8.33
N LYS A 236 -43.33 -16.98 -8.58
CA LYS A 236 -42.73 -16.17 -7.53
C LYS A 236 -43.69 -15.05 -7.05
N PRO A 237 -43.72 -14.72 -5.74
CA PRO A 237 -44.31 -13.48 -5.27
C PRO A 237 -43.53 -12.26 -5.82
N LYS A 238 -44.16 -11.09 -5.80
CA LYS A 238 -43.50 -9.83 -6.17
C LYS A 238 -42.43 -9.48 -5.12
N PRO A 239 -41.28 -8.92 -5.51
CA PRO A 239 -40.32 -8.37 -4.55
C PRO A 239 -40.95 -7.26 -3.71
N GLU A 240 -40.63 -7.23 -2.42
CA GLU A 240 -41.21 -6.31 -1.43
C GLU A 240 -40.17 -5.32 -0.92
N LEU A 241 -40.51 -4.03 -0.89
CA LEU A 241 -39.67 -2.99 -0.29
C LEU A 241 -39.98 -2.85 1.20
N HIS A 242 -38.93 -2.76 2.02
CA HIS A 242 -39.01 -2.49 3.45
C HIS A 242 -38.08 -1.32 3.82
N GLY A 243 -38.34 -0.72 4.99
CA GLY A 243 -37.65 0.48 5.47
C GLY A 243 -38.01 1.74 4.70
N ASN A 244 -37.26 2.83 4.92
CA ASN A 244 -37.46 4.10 4.24
C ASN A 244 -36.72 4.11 2.89
N PRO A 245 -37.41 4.26 1.73
CA PRO A 245 -36.78 4.28 0.39
C PRO A 245 -35.72 5.37 0.18
N ALA A 246 -35.73 6.42 1.00
CA ALA A 246 -34.75 7.50 0.93
C ALA A 246 -33.46 7.21 1.73
N LEU A 247 -33.50 6.27 2.67
CA LEU A 247 -32.40 6.01 3.61
C LEU A 247 -31.59 4.79 3.18
N ALA A 248 -30.32 5.04 2.87
CA ALA A 248 -29.31 4.00 2.75
C ALA A 248 -28.95 3.44 4.13
N LEU A 249 -28.55 2.18 4.21
CA LEU A 249 -27.82 1.68 5.37
C LEU A 249 -26.40 2.25 5.32
N ASP A 250 -26.06 3.11 6.27
CA ASP A 250 -24.67 3.43 6.55
C ASP A 250 -24.03 2.22 7.27
N THR A 251 -23.33 1.39 6.52
CA THR A 251 -22.74 0.15 7.05
C THR A 251 -21.61 0.41 8.05
N MET A 252 -20.93 1.55 7.94
CA MET A 252 -19.84 1.93 8.84
C MET A 252 -20.40 2.33 10.21
N ALA A 253 -21.57 2.98 10.24
CA ALA A 253 -22.27 3.34 11.48
C ALA A 253 -23.16 2.20 12.03
N ALA A 254 -23.79 1.40 11.17
CA ALA A 254 -24.71 0.35 11.62
C ALA A 254 -23.99 -0.91 12.13
N LEU A 255 -22.87 -1.24 11.50
CA LEU A 255 -22.13 -2.48 11.71
C LEU A 255 -20.71 -2.19 12.16
N HIS A 256 -20.53 -1.44 13.25
CA HIS A 256 -19.23 -1.25 13.88
C HIS A 256 -18.55 -2.58 14.26
N ASP A 257 -17.22 -2.58 14.25
CA ASP A 257 -16.41 -3.73 14.65
C ASP A 257 -16.75 -4.17 16.09
N LEU A 258 -16.55 -5.47 16.35
CA LEU A 258 -16.89 -6.07 17.63
C LEU A 258 -15.97 -5.53 18.73
N THR A 259 -16.52 -5.40 19.94
CA THR A 259 -15.69 -5.14 21.12
C THR A 259 -14.83 -6.38 21.42
N GLN A 260 -13.73 -6.22 22.15
CA GLN A 260 -12.91 -7.37 22.56
C GLN A 260 -13.73 -8.43 23.31
N SER A 261 -14.68 -8.00 24.16
CA SER A 261 -15.57 -8.89 24.89
C SER A 261 -16.49 -9.70 23.95
N ASP A 262 -17.01 -9.06 22.89
CA ASP A 262 -17.85 -9.74 21.90
C ASP A 262 -17.03 -10.72 21.06
N GLU A 263 -15.78 -10.38 20.75
CA GLU A 263 -14.86 -11.26 20.02
C GLU A 263 -14.54 -12.51 20.86
N ASP A 264 -14.26 -12.34 22.15
CA ASP A 264 -13.98 -13.46 23.06
C ASP A 264 -15.20 -14.39 23.19
N GLU A 265 -16.41 -13.85 23.30
CA GLU A 265 -17.64 -14.64 23.36
C GLU A 265 -17.90 -15.37 22.02
N TYR A 266 -17.66 -14.72 20.89
CA TYR A 266 -17.72 -15.36 19.58
C TYR A 266 -16.76 -16.55 19.48
N GLN A 267 -15.52 -16.40 19.92
CA GLN A 267 -14.53 -17.50 19.94
C GLN A 267 -14.99 -18.63 20.87
N ARG A 268 -15.56 -18.32 22.04
CA ARG A 268 -16.10 -19.32 22.96
C ARG A 268 -17.20 -20.16 22.30
N LEU A 269 -18.15 -19.52 21.62
CA LEU A 269 -19.25 -20.19 20.91
C LEU A 269 -18.73 -21.10 19.78
N LEU A 270 -17.71 -20.64 19.03
CA LEU A 270 -17.08 -21.45 17.98
C LEU A 270 -16.43 -22.72 18.53
N VAL A 271 -15.64 -22.60 19.61
CA VAL A 271 -14.96 -23.74 20.23
C VAL A 271 -15.97 -24.77 20.72
N GLN A 272 -17.03 -24.32 21.38
CA GLN A 272 -18.10 -25.19 21.87
C GLN A 272 -18.81 -25.92 20.72
N ALA A 273 -19.17 -25.20 19.65
CA ALA A 273 -19.87 -25.79 18.51
C ALA A 273 -19.00 -26.78 17.72
N LYS A 274 -17.69 -26.51 17.57
CA LYS A 274 -16.74 -27.44 16.95
C LYS A 274 -16.56 -28.71 17.80
N ALA A 275 -16.41 -28.57 19.12
CA ALA A 275 -16.30 -29.71 20.02
C ALA A 275 -17.52 -30.64 19.92
N ALA A 276 -18.73 -30.06 19.84
CA ALA A 276 -19.97 -30.83 19.70
C ALA A 276 -20.07 -31.65 18.39
N LYS A 277 -19.39 -31.22 17.31
CA LYS A 277 -19.40 -31.89 16.00
C LYS A 277 -18.16 -32.74 15.70
N ALA A 278 -17.16 -32.75 16.58
CA ALA A 278 -15.88 -33.42 16.33
C ALA A 278 -16.01 -34.93 16.08
N GLY A 279 -16.89 -35.63 16.80
CA GLY A 279 -17.12 -37.07 16.62
C GLY A 279 -17.73 -37.41 15.26
N GLU A 280 -18.77 -36.67 14.86
CA GLU A 280 -19.42 -36.81 13.55
C GLU A 280 -18.44 -36.49 12.41
N ALA A 281 -17.63 -35.44 12.57
CA ALA A 281 -16.62 -35.04 11.59
C ALA A 281 -15.56 -36.12 11.37
N LYS A 282 -15.12 -36.78 12.44
CA LYS A 282 -14.14 -37.88 12.36
C LYS A 282 -14.68 -39.07 11.54
N VAL A 283 -15.92 -39.49 11.80
CA VAL A 283 -16.52 -40.62 11.09
C VAL A 283 -16.60 -40.36 9.58
N VAL A 284 -17.06 -39.16 9.19
CA VAL A 284 -17.12 -38.77 7.77
C VAL A 284 -15.73 -38.75 7.13
N ARG A 285 -14.71 -38.28 7.86
CA ARG A 285 -13.33 -38.21 7.37
C ARG A 285 -12.70 -39.58 7.18
N ASP A 286 -12.83 -40.48 8.16
CA ASP A 286 -12.23 -41.82 8.09
C ASP A 286 -12.78 -42.58 6.87
N GLN A 287 -14.08 -42.45 6.59
CA GLN A 287 -14.69 -43.03 5.39
C GLN A 287 -14.18 -42.38 4.09
N TYR A 288 -13.99 -41.07 4.09
CA TYR A 288 -13.45 -40.35 2.95
C TYR A 288 -12.01 -40.81 2.61
N ILE A 289 -11.14 -40.98 3.61
CA ILE A 289 -9.76 -41.46 3.43
C ILE A 289 -9.75 -42.85 2.78
N VAL A 290 -10.55 -43.78 3.30
CA VAL A 290 -10.64 -45.15 2.76
C VAL A 290 -11.04 -45.15 1.29
N ASN A 291 -12.08 -44.39 0.94
CA ASN A 291 -12.54 -44.28 -0.44
C ASN A 291 -11.45 -43.71 -1.34
N ARG A 292 -10.77 -42.65 -0.91
CA ARG A 292 -9.76 -41.96 -1.72
C ARG A 292 -8.48 -42.78 -1.94
N VAL A 293 -8.00 -43.49 -0.92
CA VAL A 293 -6.86 -44.41 -1.06
C VAL A 293 -7.19 -45.52 -2.06
N THR A 294 -8.40 -46.08 -1.97
CA THR A 294 -8.87 -47.12 -2.90
C THR A 294 -8.86 -46.64 -4.35
N GLU A 295 -9.33 -45.42 -4.60
CA GLU A 295 -9.29 -44.80 -5.93
C GLU A 295 -7.87 -44.60 -6.46
N LEU A 296 -6.93 -44.12 -5.62
CA LEU A 296 -5.54 -43.88 -6.05
C LEU A 296 -4.79 -45.18 -6.35
N VAL A 297 -4.97 -46.22 -5.53
CA VAL A 297 -4.35 -47.54 -5.78
C VAL A 297 -4.87 -48.15 -7.08
N ALA A 298 -6.14 -47.95 -7.42
CA ALA A 298 -6.71 -48.41 -8.69
C ALA A 298 -6.05 -47.77 -9.92
N THR A 299 -5.35 -46.63 -9.77
CA THR A 299 -4.56 -46.00 -10.84
C THR A 299 -3.13 -46.52 -10.97
N GLY A 300 -2.72 -47.50 -10.14
CA GLY A 300 -1.38 -48.10 -10.15
C GLY A 300 -0.39 -47.47 -9.15
N MET A 301 -0.85 -46.60 -8.25
CA MET A 301 -0.04 -46.04 -7.17
C MET A 301 0.22 -47.08 -6.06
N ASP A 302 1.43 -47.09 -5.50
CA ASP A 302 1.76 -47.91 -4.34
C ASP A 302 0.88 -47.55 -3.13
N HIS A 303 0.48 -48.56 -2.35
CA HIS A 303 -0.46 -48.39 -1.25
C HIS A 303 0.08 -47.51 -0.12
N GLU A 304 1.36 -47.64 0.27
CA GLU A 304 1.95 -46.79 1.30
C GLU A 304 2.12 -45.35 0.81
N VAL A 305 2.46 -45.18 -0.47
CA VAL A 305 2.53 -43.86 -1.11
C VAL A 305 1.16 -43.20 -1.17
N ALA A 306 0.10 -43.93 -1.51
CA ALA A 306 -1.27 -43.42 -1.57
C ALA A 306 -1.78 -42.99 -0.19
N ILE A 307 -1.54 -43.78 0.86
CA ILE A 307 -1.89 -43.40 2.24
C ILE A 307 -1.17 -42.10 2.63
N LYS A 308 0.15 -42.05 2.40
CA LYS A 308 0.95 -40.88 2.75
C LYS A 308 0.47 -39.63 2.00
N MET A 309 0.20 -39.77 0.70
CA MET A 309 -0.31 -38.67 -0.13
C MET A 309 -1.64 -38.14 0.38
N VAL A 310 -2.61 -39.02 0.68
CA VAL A 310 -3.92 -38.62 1.21
C VAL A 310 -3.78 -37.97 2.58
N TYR A 311 -2.99 -38.56 3.48
CA TYR A 311 -2.73 -38.01 4.81
C TYR A 311 -2.05 -36.64 4.75
N ASP A 312 -0.97 -36.50 3.98
CA ASP A 312 -0.26 -35.22 3.83
C ASP A 312 -1.20 -34.15 3.25
N SER A 313 -2.06 -34.51 2.30
CA SER A 313 -3.02 -33.57 1.70
C SER A 313 -4.14 -33.13 2.67
N LEU A 314 -4.65 -34.02 3.53
CA LEU A 314 -5.77 -33.73 4.44
C LEU A 314 -5.33 -33.16 5.79
N GLU A 315 -4.27 -33.71 6.39
CA GLU A 315 -3.83 -33.39 7.75
C GLU A 315 -2.73 -32.34 7.77
N ARG A 316 -1.84 -32.34 6.77
CA ARG A 316 -0.73 -31.37 6.68
C ARG A 316 -0.97 -30.27 5.66
N ASN A 317 -2.00 -30.39 4.82
CA ASN A 317 -2.23 -29.52 3.67
C ASN A 317 -1.00 -29.43 2.76
N ILE A 318 -0.32 -30.55 2.51
CA ILE A 318 0.87 -30.64 1.64
C ILE A 318 0.54 -31.48 0.42
N LEU A 319 0.82 -30.95 -0.77
CA LEU A 319 0.78 -31.69 -2.03
C LEU A 319 2.22 -32.01 -2.46
N GLY A 320 2.52 -33.30 -2.52
CA GLY A 320 3.79 -33.85 -2.98
C GLY A 320 4.00 -33.65 -4.49
N PRO A 321 5.23 -33.80 -5.01
CA PRO A 321 5.54 -33.59 -6.42
C PRO A 321 4.72 -34.47 -7.38
N ASP A 322 4.32 -35.66 -6.95
CA ASP A 322 3.53 -36.61 -7.76
C ASP A 322 2.01 -36.40 -7.63
N PHE A 323 1.56 -35.46 -6.79
CA PHE A 323 0.15 -35.17 -6.64
C PHE A 323 -0.39 -34.55 -7.93
N VAL A 324 -1.47 -35.11 -8.48
CA VAL A 324 -2.10 -34.65 -9.72
C VAL A 324 -3.18 -33.63 -9.39
N VAL A 325 -3.13 -32.47 -10.03
CA VAL A 325 -4.18 -31.45 -9.99
C VAL A 325 -4.79 -31.27 -11.38
N THR A 326 -6.09 -30.98 -11.41
CA THR A 326 -6.85 -30.81 -12.65
C THR A 326 -7.05 -29.32 -12.92
N THR A 327 -6.67 -28.86 -14.10
CA THR A 327 -6.88 -27.48 -14.57
C THR A 327 -8.35 -27.19 -14.87
N GLU A 328 -8.72 -25.92 -15.03
CA GLU A 328 -10.09 -25.54 -15.41
C GLU A 328 -10.58 -26.12 -16.75
N ASP A 329 -9.63 -26.44 -17.64
CA ASP A 329 -9.91 -27.02 -18.96
C ASP A 329 -10.01 -28.56 -18.92
N GLY A 330 -9.76 -29.18 -17.76
CA GLY A 330 -9.80 -30.64 -17.55
C GLY A 330 -8.46 -31.35 -17.70
N ASP A 331 -7.40 -30.64 -18.11
CA ASP A 331 -6.05 -31.22 -18.22
C ASP A 331 -5.49 -31.57 -16.83
N GLN A 332 -4.77 -32.67 -16.74
CA GLN A 332 -4.11 -33.14 -15.52
C GLN A 332 -2.62 -32.77 -15.54
N VAL A 333 -2.13 -32.18 -14.45
CA VAL A 333 -0.73 -31.80 -14.26
C VAL A 333 -0.28 -32.15 -12.85
N THR A 334 0.96 -32.61 -12.70
CA THR A 334 1.54 -32.90 -11.39
C THR A 334 2.06 -31.63 -10.72
N VAL A 335 2.10 -31.59 -9.39
CA VAL A 335 2.70 -30.49 -8.63
C VAL A 335 4.17 -30.28 -9.01
N GLY A 336 4.93 -31.34 -9.28
CA GLY A 336 6.30 -31.24 -9.76
C GLY A 336 6.42 -30.45 -11.06
N GLN A 337 5.54 -30.71 -12.03
CA GLN A 337 5.48 -29.98 -13.30
C GLN A 337 5.07 -28.50 -13.10
N LEU A 338 4.14 -28.22 -12.18
CA LEU A 338 3.78 -26.84 -11.82
C LEU A 338 4.99 -26.05 -11.32
N LEU A 339 5.79 -26.66 -10.45
CA LEU A 339 6.92 -26.00 -9.79
C LEU A 339 8.15 -25.85 -10.69
N GLN A 340 8.27 -26.60 -11.78
CA GLN A 340 9.32 -26.41 -12.78
C GLN A 340 9.10 -25.12 -13.61
N ASN A 341 7.85 -24.75 -13.90
CA ASN A 341 7.50 -23.56 -14.68
C ASN A 341 6.58 -22.61 -13.88
N ARG A 342 7.03 -22.18 -12.69
CA ARG A 342 6.21 -21.38 -11.76
C ARG A 342 5.57 -20.15 -12.39
N ALA A 343 6.29 -19.44 -13.24
CA ALA A 343 5.76 -18.22 -13.87
C ALA A 343 4.62 -18.50 -14.86
N GLN A 344 4.62 -19.65 -15.54
CA GLN A 344 3.55 -20.07 -16.44
C GLN A 344 2.28 -20.41 -15.69
N TRP A 345 2.42 -21.08 -14.55
CA TRP A 345 1.32 -21.63 -13.76
C TRP A 345 0.88 -20.73 -12.61
N HIS A 346 1.61 -19.67 -12.32
CA HIS A 346 1.16 -18.70 -11.34
C HIS A 346 -0.15 -18.08 -11.81
N ASP A 347 -1.09 -17.90 -10.89
CA ASP A 347 -2.40 -17.28 -11.14
C ASP A 347 -3.37 -18.14 -11.96
N THR A 348 -3.01 -19.38 -12.33
CA THR A 348 -3.92 -20.28 -13.07
C THR A 348 -4.95 -20.94 -12.15
N ARG A 349 -6.09 -21.34 -12.74
CA ARG A 349 -7.23 -21.94 -12.03
C ARG A 349 -7.25 -23.46 -12.14
N PHE A 350 -7.67 -24.11 -11.06
CA PHE A 350 -7.73 -25.56 -10.90
C PHE A 350 -9.04 -25.96 -10.21
N CYS A 351 -9.38 -27.24 -10.30
CA CYS A 351 -10.36 -27.86 -9.40
C CYS A 351 -9.83 -27.89 -7.96
N ASP A 352 -10.71 -28.12 -6.98
CA ASP A 352 -10.27 -28.38 -5.61
C ASP A 352 -9.44 -29.68 -5.56
N PRO A 353 -8.28 -29.71 -4.85
CA PRO A 353 -7.44 -30.91 -4.79
C PRO A 353 -8.08 -32.14 -4.14
N ILE A 354 -9.04 -31.93 -3.24
CA ILE A 354 -9.69 -32.96 -2.41
C ILE A 354 -11.10 -33.25 -2.96
N GLU A 355 -11.84 -32.23 -3.40
CA GLU A 355 -13.17 -32.35 -4.02
C GLU A 355 -13.18 -31.79 -5.45
N PRO A 356 -12.56 -32.46 -6.45
CA PRO A 356 -12.45 -31.93 -7.82
C PRO A 356 -13.78 -31.56 -8.48
N ASP A 357 -14.88 -32.23 -8.09
CA ASP A 357 -16.24 -31.99 -8.62
C ASP A 357 -17.05 -30.98 -7.80
N TYR A 358 -16.42 -30.22 -6.91
CA TYR A 358 -17.09 -29.27 -6.01
C TYR A 358 -17.98 -28.29 -6.78
N HIS A 359 -19.30 -28.40 -6.57
CA HIS A 359 -20.33 -27.63 -7.29
C HIS A 359 -20.21 -27.62 -8.84
N GLN A 360 -19.49 -28.57 -9.43
CA GLN A 360 -19.13 -28.57 -10.85
C GLN A 360 -18.37 -27.30 -11.29
N ASP A 361 -17.65 -26.66 -10.35
CA ASP A 361 -16.83 -25.49 -10.61
C ASP A 361 -15.36 -25.88 -10.72
N HIS A 362 -14.88 -26.04 -11.95
CA HIS A 362 -13.50 -26.44 -12.24
C HIS A 362 -12.49 -25.29 -12.04
N ARG A 363 -12.93 -24.13 -11.53
CA ARG A 363 -12.11 -22.92 -11.34
C ARG A 363 -11.92 -22.55 -9.87
N ILE A 364 -12.36 -23.42 -8.96
CA ILE A 364 -12.49 -23.09 -7.54
C ILE A 364 -11.14 -22.96 -6.82
N ALA A 365 -10.03 -23.45 -7.36
CA ALA A 365 -8.69 -23.27 -6.80
C ALA A 365 -7.78 -22.42 -7.69
N ARG A 366 -6.75 -21.81 -7.10
CA ARG A 366 -5.80 -20.91 -7.76
C ARG A 366 -4.37 -21.13 -7.27
N ALA A 367 -3.41 -21.19 -8.19
CA ALA A 367 -2.00 -21.42 -7.86
C ALA A 367 -1.25 -20.10 -7.56
N TYR A 368 -0.65 -20.02 -6.38
CA TYR A 368 0.18 -18.92 -5.92
C TYR A 368 1.65 -19.39 -5.83
N LEU A 369 2.40 -19.24 -6.91
CA LEU A 369 3.74 -19.83 -7.08
C LEU A 369 4.90 -18.84 -6.99
N LEU A 370 4.61 -17.53 -7.05
CA LEU A 370 5.61 -16.45 -7.05
C LEU A 370 5.55 -15.57 -5.78
N GLY A 371 4.81 -16.01 -4.74
CA GLY A 371 4.57 -15.25 -3.51
C GLY A 371 5.64 -15.35 -2.44
N PRO A 372 5.66 -14.39 -1.48
CA PRO A 372 6.52 -14.49 -0.30
C PRO A 372 6.13 -15.76 0.48
N GLY A 373 7.09 -16.65 0.70
CA GLY A 373 6.83 -17.96 1.30
C GLY A 373 6.80 -19.10 0.28
N ARG A 374 6.20 -20.21 0.68
CA ARG A 374 6.24 -21.46 -0.08
C ARG A 374 5.16 -21.47 -1.17
N PRO A 375 5.45 -21.99 -2.38
CA PRO A 375 4.44 -22.15 -3.42
C PRO A 375 3.22 -22.89 -2.88
N ARG A 376 2.02 -22.41 -3.21
CA ARG A 376 0.78 -22.98 -2.69
C ARG A 376 -0.31 -23.03 -3.76
N LEU A 377 -1.24 -23.95 -3.59
CA LEU A 377 -2.52 -23.99 -4.30
C LEU A 377 -3.63 -23.64 -3.31
N HIS A 378 -4.36 -22.56 -3.54
CA HIS A 378 -5.42 -22.11 -2.66
C HIS A 378 -6.77 -22.46 -3.28
N SER A 379 -7.54 -23.31 -2.61
CA SER A 379 -8.92 -23.59 -2.96
C SER A 379 -9.85 -22.61 -2.25
N PHE A 380 -10.87 -22.12 -2.96
CA PHE A 380 -11.95 -21.29 -2.41
C PHE A 380 -13.18 -22.14 -2.03
N ALA A 381 -13.09 -23.48 -2.12
CA ALA A 381 -14.15 -24.38 -1.67
C ALA A 381 -14.32 -24.31 -0.16
N HIS A 382 -15.55 -24.53 0.32
CA HIS A 382 -15.86 -24.73 1.75
C HIS A 382 -15.34 -23.65 2.73
N GLY A 383 -15.14 -22.41 2.30
CA GLY A 383 -14.60 -21.35 3.18
C GLY A 383 -13.09 -21.16 3.09
N SER A 384 -12.50 -21.63 1.99
CA SER A 384 -11.10 -21.45 1.58
C SER A 384 -10.05 -22.26 2.35
N HIS A 385 -9.17 -22.93 1.62
CA HIS A 385 -8.07 -23.76 2.15
C HIS A 385 -6.81 -23.63 1.28
N SER A 386 -5.63 -23.54 1.90
CA SER A 386 -4.34 -23.49 1.19
C SER A 386 -3.56 -24.78 1.34
N TYR A 387 -3.04 -25.30 0.23
CA TYR A 387 -2.14 -26.45 0.20
C TYR A 387 -0.73 -26.03 -0.21
N GLU A 388 0.27 -26.36 0.60
CA GLU A 388 1.68 -26.15 0.28
C GLU A 388 2.13 -27.13 -0.81
N LEU A 389 2.88 -26.63 -1.81
CA LEU A 389 3.40 -27.42 -2.91
C LEU A 389 4.89 -27.70 -2.70
N THR A 390 5.27 -28.98 -2.77
CA THR A 390 6.66 -29.41 -2.60
C THR A 390 7.28 -29.88 -3.91
N ALA A 391 8.54 -29.53 -4.15
CA ALA A 391 9.28 -29.85 -5.38
C ALA A 391 10.03 -31.18 -5.27
N MET A 392 10.40 -31.77 -6.41
CA MET A 392 11.40 -32.83 -6.45
C MET A 392 12.75 -32.34 -5.92
N THR A 393 13.46 -33.20 -5.17
CA THR A 393 14.81 -32.90 -4.68
C THR A 393 15.85 -33.15 -5.78
N GLU A 394 16.64 -32.13 -6.08
CA GLU A 394 17.75 -32.24 -7.05
C GLU A 394 18.90 -33.04 -6.44
N THR A 395 19.47 -34.01 -7.16
CA THR A 395 20.60 -34.80 -6.62
C THR A 395 21.93 -34.07 -6.84
N VAL A 396 22.67 -33.84 -5.76
CA VAL A 396 23.99 -33.17 -5.78
C VAL A 396 25.07 -34.15 -5.34
N ARG A 397 26.02 -34.41 -6.23
CA ARG A 397 27.12 -35.37 -6.00
C ARG A 397 28.37 -34.66 -5.50
N LEU A 398 28.77 -34.97 -4.27
CA LEU A 398 29.94 -34.42 -3.58
C LEU A 398 31.23 -35.12 -4.00
N ALA A 399 31.67 -34.91 -5.23
CA ALA A 399 32.92 -35.46 -5.77
C ALA A 399 34.17 -34.74 -5.21
N ALA A 400 35.23 -35.49 -4.91
CA ALA A 400 36.53 -34.94 -4.50
C ALA A 400 37.10 -34.03 -5.60
N GLY A 401 37.62 -32.85 -5.23
CA GLY A 401 38.12 -31.84 -6.18
C GLY A 401 37.05 -31.07 -6.96
N GLY A 402 35.78 -31.50 -6.95
CA GLY A 402 34.67 -30.92 -7.73
C GLY A 402 33.93 -29.75 -7.06
N ARG A 403 34.55 -29.08 -6.07
CA ARG A 403 33.85 -28.13 -5.18
C ARG A 403 33.15 -26.99 -5.88
N HIS A 404 33.84 -26.35 -6.82
CA HIS A 404 33.25 -25.24 -7.57
C HIS A 404 32.03 -25.71 -8.39
N THR A 405 32.10 -26.91 -8.98
CA THR A 405 31.06 -27.47 -9.83
C THR A 405 29.77 -27.73 -9.06
N TYR A 406 29.83 -28.46 -7.95
CA TYR A 406 28.62 -28.74 -7.16
C TYR A 406 28.08 -27.48 -6.47
N MET A 407 28.94 -26.51 -6.12
CA MET A 407 28.48 -25.23 -5.55
C MET A 407 27.76 -24.35 -6.57
N ASN A 408 28.26 -24.30 -7.81
CA ASN A 408 27.56 -23.64 -8.90
C ASN A 408 26.23 -24.33 -9.19
N GLN A 409 26.18 -25.67 -9.20
CA GLN A 409 24.91 -26.41 -9.37
C GLN A 409 23.88 -26.01 -8.30
N VAL A 410 24.29 -26.00 -7.02
CA VAL A 410 23.44 -25.56 -5.90
C VAL A 410 22.99 -24.10 -6.09
N ALA A 411 23.91 -23.19 -6.42
CA ALA A 411 23.59 -21.78 -6.64
C ALA A 411 22.61 -21.57 -7.80
N THR A 412 22.82 -22.23 -8.93
CA THR A 412 21.94 -22.17 -10.11
C THR A 412 20.54 -22.66 -9.78
N VAL A 413 20.40 -23.80 -9.11
CA VAL A 413 19.07 -24.31 -8.69
C VAL A 413 18.38 -23.32 -7.75
N LEU A 414 19.09 -22.76 -6.78
CA LEU A 414 18.49 -21.79 -5.84
C LEU A 414 18.16 -20.43 -6.49
N GLN A 415 18.91 -20.00 -7.50
CA GLN A 415 18.59 -18.82 -8.32
C GLN A 415 17.28 -19.02 -9.08
N HIS A 416 17.08 -20.18 -9.70
CA HIS A 416 15.85 -20.48 -10.44
C HIS A 416 14.61 -20.56 -9.54
N ARG A 417 14.79 -20.87 -8.24
CA ARG A 417 13.69 -20.90 -7.28
C ARG A 417 13.24 -19.51 -6.83
N SER A 418 14.04 -18.47 -7.04
CA SER A 418 13.74 -17.08 -6.63
C SER A 418 13.40 -16.92 -5.14
N GLU A 419 14.00 -17.77 -4.28
CA GLU A 419 13.76 -17.78 -2.82
C GLU A 419 14.77 -16.91 -2.05
N LEU A 420 15.90 -16.53 -2.69
CA LEU A 420 17.02 -15.83 -2.07
C LEU A 420 17.43 -14.57 -2.85
N TYR A 421 17.78 -13.52 -2.13
CA TYR A 421 18.15 -12.21 -2.67
C TYR A 421 19.37 -11.63 -1.96
N ARG A 422 20.05 -10.69 -2.61
CA ARG A 422 21.14 -9.93 -2.00
C ARG A 422 20.66 -8.57 -1.54
N ARG A 423 20.85 -8.26 -0.25
CA ARG A 423 20.65 -6.92 0.31
C ARG A 423 21.95 -6.45 0.94
N ALA A 424 22.45 -5.31 0.48
CA ALA A 424 23.81 -4.85 0.79
C ALA A 424 24.84 -5.97 0.49
N ASP A 425 25.50 -6.50 1.53
CA ASP A 425 26.47 -7.58 1.46
C ASP A 425 25.98 -8.90 2.08
N ARG A 426 24.67 -9.03 2.30
CA ARG A 426 24.04 -10.18 2.96
C ARG A 426 23.05 -10.88 2.03
N LEU A 427 22.97 -12.20 2.17
CA LEU A 427 21.92 -12.99 1.57
C LEU A 427 20.68 -12.93 2.46
N VAL A 428 19.53 -12.64 1.88
CA VAL A 428 18.24 -12.51 2.57
C VAL A 428 17.18 -13.36 1.88
N ALA A 429 16.26 -13.91 2.66
CA ALA A 429 15.00 -14.46 2.18
C ALA A 429 13.86 -13.51 2.57
N ILE A 430 12.69 -13.71 1.96
CA ILE A 430 11.47 -12.98 2.31
C ILE A 430 10.59 -13.91 3.13
N THR A 431 10.25 -13.50 4.34
CA THR A 431 9.40 -14.29 5.25
C THR A 431 7.93 -14.24 4.81
N PRO A 432 7.07 -15.17 5.27
CA PRO A 432 5.62 -15.10 5.05
C PRO A 432 4.99 -13.77 5.51
N GLU A 433 5.55 -13.14 6.55
CA GLU A 433 5.14 -11.83 7.07
C GLU A 433 5.61 -10.66 6.21
N SER A 434 6.21 -10.94 5.05
CA SER A 434 6.76 -9.93 4.14
C SER A 434 7.81 -9.05 4.82
N THR A 435 8.81 -9.69 5.43
CA THR A 435 10.00 -9.04 5.97
C THR A 435 11.28 -9.69 5.43
N PHE A 436 12.42 -9.00 5.57
CA PHE A 436 13.72 -9.57 5.20
C PHE A 436 14.30 -10.40 6.35
N GLU A 437 14.66 -11.65 6.05
CA GLU A 437 15.39 -12.51 6.98
C GLU A 437 16.81 -12.74 6.48
N VAL A 438 17.80 -12.30 7.26
CA VAL A 438 19.21 -12.56 6.97
C VAL A 438 19.48 -14.06 7.10
N GLN A 439 20.05 -14.64 6.06
CA GLN A 439 20.32 -16.07 6.01
C GLN A 439 21.57 -16.41 6.84
N THR A 440 21.39 -17.34 7.78
CA THR A 440 22.45 -17.91 8.61
C THR A 440 22.90 -19.25 8.03
N GLU A 441 23.99 -19.81 8.57
CA GLU A 441 24.45 -21.15 8.18
C GLU A 441 23.34 -22.20 8.40
N HIS A 442 22.59 -22.08 9.50
CA HIS A 442 21.46 -22.96 9.80
C HIS A 442 20.34 -22.84 8.75
N HIS A 443 19.95 -21.62 8.39
CA HIS A 443 18.90 -21.40 7.38
C HIS A 443 19.29 -22.01 6.02
N VAL A 444 20.55 -21.83 5.61
CA VAL A 444 21.05 -22.39 4.36
C VAL A 444 21.06 -23.92 4.39
N LEU A 445 21.41 -24.55 5.52
CA LEU A 445 21.31 -26.01 5.67
C LEU A 445 19.86 -26.50 5.54
N THR A 446 18.89 -25.82 6.15
CA THR A 446 17.46 -26.16 5.98
C THR A 446 17.00 -26.04 4.53
N ILE A 447 17.45 -24.99 3.83
CA ILE A 447 17.18 -24.84 2.39
C ILE A 447 17.80 -26.01 1.61
N PHE A 448 19.02 -26.41 1.97
CA PHE A 448 19.72 -27.52 1.33
C PHE A 448 18.98 -28.85 1.52
N ASP A 449 18.61 -29.20 2.76
CA ASP A 449 17.91 -30.45 3.09
C ASP A 449 16.57 -30.58 2.35
N ARG A 450 15.86 -29.46 2.17
CA ARG A 450 14.59 -29.43 1.43
C ARG A 450 14.78 -29.49 -0.08
N SER A 451 15.87 -28.93 -0.58
CA SER A 451 16.02 -28.66 -2.02
C SER A 451 16.84 -29.70 -2.74
N PHE A 452 17.72 -30.41 -2.02
CA PHE A 452 18.70 -31.29 -2.62
C PHE A 452 18.79 -32.62 -1.87
N ARG A 453 19.05 -33.67 -2.64
CA ARG A 453 19.54 -34.95 -2.11
C ARG A 453 21.05 -34.99 -2.31
N PHE A 454 21.82 -34.92 -1.23
CA PHE A 454 23.27 -35.01 -1.33
C PHE A 454 23.71 -36.46 -1.36
N GLU A 455 24.66 -36.75 -2.26
CA GLU A 455 25.30 -38.06 -2.35
C GLU A 455 26.82 -37.90 -2.27
N LYS A 456 27.44 -38.80 -1.51
CA LYS A 456 28.89 -38.90 -1.42
C LYS A 456 29.34 -40.27 -1.92
N PHE A 457 30.38 -40.26 -2.74
CA PHE A 457 30.94 -41.50 -3.26
C PHE A 457 31.58 -42.31 -2.13
N ASN A 458 31.18 -43.56 -2.01
CA ASN A 458 31.72 -44.50 -1.04
C ASN A 458 32.66 -45.49 -1.76
N GLU A 459 33.98 -45.32 -1.56
CA GLU A 459 34.99 -46.15 -2.22
C GLU A 459 34.84 -47.66 -1.91
N LYS A 460 34.38 -48.01 -0.70
CA LYS A 460 34.20 -49.42 -0.30
C LYS A 460 33.02 -50.08 -1.02
N LYS A 461 31.91 -49.36 -1.15
CA LYS A 461 30.71 -49.86 -1.85
C LYS A 461 30.76 -49.62 -3.37
N LYS A 462 31.74 -48.84 -3.86
CA LYS A 462 31.84 -48.37 -5.25
C LYS A 462 30.54 -47.73 -5.75
N ASP A 463 29.83 -47.05 -4.85
CA ASP A 463 28.50 -46.50 -5.11
C ASP A 463 28.30 -45.14 -4.44
N TRP A 464 27.32 -44.38 -4.92
CA TRP A 464 26.89 -43.11 -4.36
C TRP A 464 25.87 -43.34 -3.25
N LEU A 465 26.22 -42.94 -2.04
CA LEU A 465 25.32 -43.08 -0.89
C LEU A 465 24.80 -41.72 -0.48
N VAL A 466 23.55 -41.69 -0.03
CA VAL A 466 22.93 -40.50 0.56
C VAL A 466 23.76 -40.05 1.76
N SER A 467 23.97 -38.74 1.85
CA SER A 467 24.69 -38.10 2.95
C SER A 467 24.06 -36.75 3.28
N ASP A 468 24.26 -36.25 4.48
CA ASP A 468 23.90 -34.88 4.84
C ASP A 468 24.82 -33.85 4.15
N PRO A 469 24.35 -32.61 3.89
CA PRO A 469 25.21 -31.55 3.40
C PRO A 469 26.32 -31.21 4.44
N PRO A 470 27.59 -31.09 4.04
CA PRO A 470 28.65 -30.66 4.95
C PRO A 470 28.37 -29.25 5.49
N ALA A 471 28.48 -29.02 6.80
CA ALA A 471 28.24 -27.70 7.40
C ALA A 471 29.10 -26.58 6.78
N THR A 472 30.35 -26.90 6.39
CA THR A 472 31.25 -25.98 5.69
C THR A 472 30.71 -25.48 4.35
N LEU A 473 29.78 -26.23 3.72
CA LEU A 473 29.14 -25.89 2.46
C LEU A 473 28.27 -24.63 2.62
N ALA A 474 27.49 -24.57 3.70
CA ALA A 474 26.61 -23.43 4.00
C ALA A 474 27.41 -22.14 4.25
N GLN A 475 28.50 -22.25 5.03
CA GLN A 475 29.40 -21.13 5.28
C GLN A 475 30.04 -20.59 3.99
N GLN A 476 30.51 -21.49 3.12
CA GLN A 476 31.10 -21.13 1.83
C GLN A 476 30.07 -20.52 0.86
N PHE A 477 28.85 -21.03 0.87
CA PHE A 477 27.74 -20.50 0.07
C PHE A 477 27.46 -19.03 0.43
N LEU A 478 27.31 -18.74 1.73
CA LEU A 478 27.10 -17.38 2.22
C LEU A 478 28.25 -16.42 1.88
N GLY A 479 29.50 -16.90 1.94
CA GLY A 479 30.68 -16.07 1.73
C GLY A 479 31.02 -15.77 0.26
N ALA A 480 30.84 -16.74 -0.64
CA ALA A 480 31.37 -16.65 -2.01
C ALA A 480 30.29 -16.59 -3.11
N PHE A 481 29.09 -17.13 -2.86
CA PHE A 481 28.06 -17.29 -3.89
C PHE A 481 26.88 -16.32 -3.72
N GLY A 482 26.77 -15.64 -2.57
CA GLY A 482 25.73 -14.65 -2.33
C GLY A 482 25.71 -13.47 -3.32
N SER A 483 26.86 -13.14 -3.95
CA SER A 483 26.96 -12.08 -4.97
C SER A 483 26.22 -12.40 -6.27
N GLN A 484 25.97 -13.68 -6.54
CA GLN A 484 25.28 -14.14 -7.75
C GLN A 484 23.75 -13.98 -7.66
N PHE A 485 23.20 -13.63 -6.50
CA PHE A 485 21.76 -13.45 -6.31
C PHE A 485 21.29 -12.03 -6.65
N PRO A 486 20.04 -11.85 -7.12
CA PRO A 486 19.50 -10.53 -7.49
C PRO A 486 19.51 -9.54 -6.32
N VAL A 487 19.78 -8.27 -6.60
CA VAL A 487 19.81 -7.21 -5.58
C VAL A 487 18.39 -6.76 -5.27
N ILE A 488 18.01 -6.83 -3.99
CA ILE A 488 16.69 -6.36 -3.53
C ILE A 488 16.81 -5.00 -2.80
N LYS A 489 16.14 -3.99 -3.37
CA LYS A 489 16.13 -2.62 -2.84
C LYS A 489 15.01 -2.41 -1.82
N ALA A 490 13.82 -2.93 -2.10
CA ALA A 490 12.65 -2.77 -1.25
C ALA A 490 11.71 -3.98 -1.33
N LEU A 491 10.83 -4.06 -0.34
CA LEU A 491 9.72 -4.99 -0.27
C LEU A 491 8.43 -4.17 -0.13
N ILE A 492 7.46 -4.41 -1.00
CA ILE A 492 6.16 -3.73 -0.99
C ILE A 492 5.05 -4.74 -0.75
N THR A 493 4.00 -4.36 -0.03
CA THR A 493 2.85 -5.22 0.28
C THR A 493 1.51 -4.66 -0.22
N ALA A 494 1.57 -3.66 -1.10
CA ALA A 494 0.45 -3.10 -1.82
C ALA A 494 0.95 -2.55 -3.16
N PRO A 495 0.05 -2.28 -4.11
CA PRO A 495 0.42 -1.68 -5.39
C PRO A 495 1.21 -0.39 -5.21
N ILE A 496 2.10 -0.11 -6.16
CA ILE A 496 2.90 1.12 -6.22
C ILE A 496 3.06 1.55 -7.68
N MET A 497 3.22 2.84 -7.94
CA MET A 497 3.49 3.36 -9.27
C MET A 497 4.99 3.55 -9.48
N ASP A 498 5.52 3.08 -10.61
CA ASP A 498 6.88 3.47 -11.00
C ASP A 498 6.90 4.99 -11.32
N PRO A 499 7.65 5.83 -10.57
CA PRO A 499 7.65 7.27 -10.77
C PRO A 499 8.24 7.69 -12.12
N HIS A 500 9.06 6.85 -12.75
CA HIS A 500 9.69 7.12 -14.05
C HIS A 500 8.84 6.60 -15.21
N THR A 501 8.44 5.32 -15.16
CA THR A 501 7.72 4.70 -16.27
C THR A 501 6.20 4.84 -16.17
N ARG A 502 5.68 5.25 -14.99
CA ARG A 502 4.24 5.30 -14.68
C ARG A 502 3.56 3.94 -14.85
N ARG A 503 4.33 2.86 -14.67
CA ARG A 503 3.81 1.49 -14.70
C ARG A 503 3.36 1.13 -13.30
N LEU A 504 2.14 0.61 -13.19
CA LEU A 504 1.64 0.07 -11.94
C LEU A 504 2.29 -1.30 -11.66
N ILE A 505 2.93 -1.44 -10.50
CA ILE A 505 3.43 -2.73 -9.99
C ILE A 505 2.39 -3.24 -8.99
N ASN A 506 1.59 -4.22 -9.41
CA ASN A 506 0.47 -4.78 -8.63
C ASN A 506 0.41 -6.31 -8.65
N THR A 507 1.46 -6.98 -9.15
CA THR A 507 1.57 -8.43 -9.23
C THR A 507 2.69 -8.91 -8.34
N THR A 508 2.47 -10.03 -7.64
CA THR A 508 3.45 -10.61 -6.73
C THR A 508 4.69 -11.14 -7.46
N GLY A 509 5.87 -10.86 -6.91
CA GLY A 509 7.16 -11.33 -7.43
C GLY A 509 8.25 -10.25 -7.45
N TYR A 510 9.45 -10.63 -7.87
CA TYR A 510 10.59 -9.72 -8.01
C TYR A 510 10.53 -8.96 -9.34
N ASP A 511 10.48 -7.62 -9.25
CA ASP A 511 10.56 -6.74 -10.41
C ASP A 511 12.00 -6.39 -10.73
N THR A 512 12.53 -6.96 -11.81
CA THR A 512 13.94 -6.81 -12.21
C THR A 512 14.31 -5.37 -12.59
N SER A 513 13.35 -4.57 -13.06
CA SER A 513 13.61 -3.18 -13.51
C SER A 513 13.83 -2.22 -12.33
N THR A 514 13.05 -2.39 -11.26
CA THR A 514 13.11 -1.53 -10.08
C THR A 514 13.98 -2.11 -8.97
N GLY A 515 14.13 -3.44 -8.91
CA GLY A 515 14.77 -4.17 -7.83
C GLY A 515 13.88 -4.31 -6.60
N VAL A 516 12.56 -4.16 -6.75
CA VAL A 516 11.56 -4.31 -5.68
C VAL A 516 10.94 -5.69 -5.75
N TYR A 517 10.69 -6.29 -4.59
CA TYR A 517 9.82 -7.45 -4.50
C TYR A 517 8.41 -7.03 -4.08
N ALA A 518 7.43 -7.38 -4.90
CA ALA A 518 6.02 -7.21 -4.62
C ALA A 518 5.49 -8.44 -3.88
N ALA A 519 5.11 -8.26 -2.62
CA ALA A 519 4.45 -9.24 -1.77
C ALA A 519 2.96 -8.88 -1.66
N MET A 520 2.21 -8.97 -2.76
CA MET A 520 0.80 -8.58 -2.75
C MET A 520 -0.05 -9.58 -1.96
N PRO A 521 -1.07 -9.14 -1.22
CA PRO A 521 -2.07 -10.03 -0.66
C PRO A 521 -2.85 -10.76 -1.76
N ASP A 522 -3.57 -11.82 -1.37
CA ASP A 522 -4.36 -12.62 -2.31
C ASP A 522 -5.44 -11.80 -3.05
N GLU A 523 -5.97 -10.77 -2.40
CA GLU A 523 -6.88 -9.79 -2.99
C GLU A 523 -6.27 -8.39 -2.96
N VAL A 524 -6.06 -7.82 -4.14
CA VAL A 524 -5.55 -6.47 -4.33
C VAL A 524 -6.69 -5.56 -4.77
N HIS A 525 -6.89 -4.46 -4.05
CA HIS A 525 -7.91 -3.50 -4.46
C HIS A 525 -7.48 -2.83 -5.78
N PRO A 526 -8.37 -2.77 -6.79
CA PRO A 526 -8.00 -2.22 -8.09
C PRO A 526 -7.75 -0.71 -8.04
N VAL A 527 -6.76 -0.27 -8.81
CA VAL A 527 -6.40 1.14 -9.03
C VAL A 527 -7.09 1.63 -10.30
N ILE A 528 -7.76 2.77 -10.25
CA ILE A 528 -8.38 3.38 -11.44
C ILE A 528 -7.29 4.18 -12.19
N LEU A 529 -6.84 3.67 -13.33
CA LEU A 529 -5.75 4.26 -14.11
C LEU A 529 -6.16 5.51 -14.91
N GLN A 530 -7.44 5.66 -15.20
CA GLN A 530 -8.01 6.82 -15.91
C GLN A 530 -9.24 7.34 -15.17
N PRO A 531 -9.08 7.92 -13.98
CA PRO A 531 -10.21 8.32 -13.17
C PRO A 531 -10.87 9.60 -13.70
N THR A 532 -12.16 9.73 -13.47
CA THR A 532 -12.93 10.97 -13.59
C THR A 532 -12.72 11.87 -12.36
N LEU A 533 -13.04 13.15 -12.45
CA LEU A 533 -12.99 14.07 -11.29
C LEU A 533 -13.88 13.60 -10.12
N ALA A 534 -15.00 12.95 -10.42
CA ALA A 534 -15.87 12.38 -9.40
C ALA A 534 -15.19 11.21 -8.66
N GLU A 535 -14.47 10.36 -9.37
CA GLU A 535 -13.70 9.26 -8.78
C GLU A 535 -12.49 9.79 -8.00
N VAL A 536 -11.83 10.86 -8.47
CA VAL A 536 -10.77 11.55 -7.72
C VAL A 536 -11.30 12.13 -6.42
N LYS A 537 -12.48 12.78 -6.43
CA LYS A 537 -13.14 13.27 -5.21
C LYS A 537 -13.33 12.15 -4.20
N ILE A 538 -13.88 11.01 -4.64
CA ILE A 538 -14.18 9.90 -3.74
C ILE A 538 -12.88 9.26 -3.23
N ALA A 539 -11.88 9.09 -4.10
CA ALA A 539 -10.57 8.59 -3.70
C ALA A 539 -9.91 9.50 -2.64
N LEU A 540 -10.04 10.83 -2.79
CA LEU A 540 -9.56 11.79 -1.80
C LEU A 540 -10.30 11.64 -0.46
N GLN A 541 -11.62 11.45 -0.48
CA GLN A 541 -12.42 11.21 0.72
C GLN A 541 -12.03 9.90 1.43
N VAL A 542 -11.83 8.81 0.67
CA VAL A 542 -11.38 7.51 1.20
C VAL A 542 -9.99 7.62 1.82
N LEU A 543 -9.05 8.27 1.12
CA LEU A 543 -7.68 8.46 1.61
C LEU A 543 -7.66 9.33 2.88
N TRP A 544 -8.47 10.40 2.92
CA TRP A 544 -8.50 11.34 4.04
C TRP A 544 -9.27 10.83 5.26
N TRP A 545 -10.10 9.80 5.09
CA TRP A 545 -11.09 9.42 6.09
C TRP A 545 -10.50 9.14 7.48
N SER A 546 -9.42 8.35 7.57
CA SER A 546 -8.83 7.97 8.85
C SER A 546 -8.20 9.13 9.61
N VAL A 547 -7.83 10.22 8.91
CA VAL A 547 -7.10 11.36 9.48
C VAL A 547 -7.96 12.62 9.58
N ARG A 548 -9.20 12.58 9.09
CA ARG A 548 -10.11 13.73 8.99
C ARG A 548 -10.43 14.42 10.32
N LEU A 549 -10.35 13.69 11.43
CA LEU A 549 -10.72 14.19 12.75
C LEU A 549 -9.52 14.78 13.50
N PHE A 550 -8.29 14.73 12.98
CA PHE A 550 -7.15 15.30 13.71
C PHE A 550 -7.23 16.83 13.76
N PRO A 551 -6.78 17.46 14.87
CA PRO A 551 -6.93 18.89 15.07
C PRO A 551 -5.76 19.64 14.40
N TYR A 552 -5.72 19.65 13.07
CA TYR A 552 -4.71 20.40 12.31
C TYR A 552 -4.81 21.90 12.62
N ALA A 553 -3.67 22.55 12.87
CA ALA A 553 -3.68 23.96 13.25
C ALA A 553 -4.08 24.85 12.07
N GLU A 554 -3.53 24.59 10.88
CA GLU A 554 -3.73 25.38 9.67
C GLU A 554 -3.89 24.50 8.41
N PRO A 555 -4.37 25.04 7.27
CA PRO A 555 -4.47 24.29 6.01
C PRO A 555 -3.14 23.69 5.52
N ILE A 556 -2.01 24.33 5.83
CA ILE A 556 -0.69 23.79 5.49
C ILE A 556 -0.43 22.46 6.22
N ASP A 557 -0.95 22.28 7.44
CA ASP A 557 -0.77 21.03 8.20
C ASP A 557 -1.58 19.87 7.61
N GLU A 558 -2.80 20.16 7.09
CA GLU A 558 -3.59 19.20 6.35
C GLU A 558 -2.89 18.80 5.03
N THR A 559 -2.28 19.78 4.37
CA THR A 559 -1.48 19.59 3.15
C THR A 559 -0.26 18.71 3.42
N VAL A 560 0.50 18.98 4.48
CA VAL A 560 1.66 18.18 4.86
C VAL A 560 1.24 16.75 5.21
N MET A 561 0.10 16.56 5.90
CA MET A 561 -0.40 15.21 6.18
C MET A 561 -0.74 14.44 4.91
N LEU A 562 -1.51 15.04 3.98
CA LEU A 562 -1.85 14.39 2.72
C LEU A 562 -0.58 14.04 1.92
N THR A 563 0.37 14.98 1.88
CA THR A 563 1.69 14.79 1.24
C THR A 563 2.45 13.62 1.88
N ALA A 564 2.43 13.50 3.21
CA ALA A 564 3.04 12.40 3.94
C ALA A 564 2.38 11.06 3.61
N MET A 565 1.06 11.02 3.48
CA MET A 565 0.31 9.80 3.12
C MET A 565 0.66 9.32 1.71
N LEU A 566 0.67 10.22 0.72
CA LEU A 566 1.09 9.88 -0.64
C LEU A 566 2.56 9.44 -0.68
N THR A 567 3.43 10.13 0.07
CA THR A 567 4.85 9.76 0.18
C THR A 567 5.02 8.38 0.82
N ALA A 568 4.28 8.05 1.89
CA ALA A 568 4.35 6.75 2.56
C ALA A 568 4.04 5.58 1.61
N ILE A 569 3.12 5.79 0.67
CA ILE A 569 2.71 4.80 -0.32
C ILE A 569 3.77 4.62 -1.40
N GLU A 570 4.35 5.72 -1.90
CA GLU A 570 5.32 5.73 -3.01
C GLU A 570 6.79 5.60 -2.56
N ARG A 571 7.08 5.68 -1.26
CA ARG A 571 8.43 5.84 -0.71
C ARG A 571 9.42 4.79 -1.22
N ALA A 572 8.99 3.54 -1.40
CA ALA A 572 9.86 2.41 -1.74
C ALA A 572 10.57 2.58 -3.10
N LEU A 573 9.95 3.30 -4.04
CA LEU A 573 10.50 3.56 -5.38
C LEU A 573 11.06 4.97 -5.55
N LEU A 574 10.74 5.89 -4.64
CA LEU A 574 11.30 7.23 -4.68
C LEU A 574 12.81 7.21 -4.36
N PRO A 575 13.67 7.76 -5.23
CA PRO A 575 15.11 7.83 -4.98
C PRO A 575 15.46 8.59 -3.69
N THR A 576 14.78 9.71 -3.47
CA THR A 576 14.93 10.62 -2.31
C THR A 576 13.55 11.18 -1.96
N ALA A 577 13.35 11.55 -0.70
CA ALA A 577 12.11 12.15 -0.22
C ALA A 577 12.37 12.97 1.05
N PRO A 578 11.57 14.01 1.33
CA PRO A 578 11.67 14.74 2.59
C PRO A 578 11.26 13.87 3.78
N GLY A 579 11.74 14.23 4.97
CA GLY A 579 11.22 13.74 6.24
C GLY A 579 9.93 14.45 6.64
N PHE A 580 9.21 13.89 7.61
CA PHE A 580 8.01 14.52 8.17
C PHE A 580 8.10 14.62 9.68
N ALA A 581 7.81 15.79 10.23
CA ALA A 581 7.79 16.04 11.67
C ALA A 581 6.38 16.42 12.15
N PHE A 582 5.87 15.69 13.13
CA PHE A 582 4.57 15.94 13.76
C PHE A 582 4.78 16.64 15.09
N ASP A 583 4.32 17.87 15.16
CA ASP A 583 4.53 18.81 16.26
C ASP A 583 3.20 19.16 16.94
N ALA A 584 3.25 19.46 18.25
CA ALA A 584 2.11 19.99 18.99
C ALA A 584 2.61 20.73 20.25
N PRO A 585 1.83 21.68 20.78
CA PRO A 585 2.22 22.44 21.98
C PRO A 585 2.29 21.57 23.25
N VAL A 586 1.45 20.53 23.36
CA VAL A 586 1.30 19.69 24.55
C VAL A 586 1.42 18.20 24.22
N GLN A 587 1.67 17.37 25.25
CA GLN A 587 1.70 15.92 25.10
C GLN A 587 0.28 15.35 24.90
N ALA A 588 0.19 14.09 24.45
CA ALA A 588 -1.08 13.38 24.23
C ALA A 588 -2.05 14.01 23.21
N SER A 589 -1.57 14.87 22.30
CA SER A 589 -2.39 15.47 21.22
C SER A 589 -2.71 14.56 20.03
N GLY A 590 -2.14 13.34 19.97
CA GLY A 590 -2.32 12.40 18.85
C GLY A 590 -1.14 12.30 17.86
N LYS A 591 0.00 12.95 18.11
CA LYS A 591 1.18 12.95 17.20
C LYS A 591 1.72 11.56 16.88
N SER A 592 1.95 10.74 17.92
CA SER A 592 2.44 9.37 17.75
C SER A 592 1.37 8.45 17.12
N LEU A 593 0.09 8.86 17.11
CA LEU A 593 -0.96 8.15 16.38
C LEU A 593 -0.91 8.47 14.87
N LEU A 594 -0.59 9.71 14.49
CA LEU A 594 -0.34 10.06 13.08
C LEU A 594 0.85 9.31 12.49
N THR A 595 1.95 9.19 13.25
CA THR A 595 3.10 8.39 12.80
C THR A 595 2.76 6.90 12.69
N LYS A 596 1.91 6.38 13.59
CA LYS A 596 1.35 5.02 13.48
C LYS A 596 0.50 4.84 12.22
N VAL A 597 -0.40 5.78 11.92
CA VAL A 597 -1.20 5.74 10.68
C VAL A 597 -0.31 5.67 9.43
N LEU A 598 0.74 6.49 9.34
CA LEU A 598 1.66 6.46 8.19
C LEU A 598 2.48 5.17 8.12
N ALA A 599 2.85 4.60 9.26
CA ALA A 599 3.53 3.31 9.32
C ALA A 599 2.62 2.16 8.83
N GLU A 600 1.39 2.10 9.33
CA GLU A 600 0.37 1.13 8.88
C GLU A 600 0.09 1.30 7.38
N LEU A 601 0.02 2.54 6.88
CA LEU A 601 -0.12 2.82 5.45
C LEU A 601 1.07 2.32 4.62
N SER A 602 2.29 2.40 5.16
CA SER A 602 3.50 1.80 4.57
C SER A 602 3.54 0.27 4.70
N GLY A 603 2.59 -0.32 5.46
CA GLY A 603 2.40 -1.75 5.64
C GLY A 603 3.22 -2.36 6.76
N THR A 604 3.70 -1.55 7.71
CA THR A 604 4.52 -2.01 8.84
C THR A 604 3.99 -1.45 10.15
N THR A 605 4.07 -2.23 11.22
CA THR A 605 3.90 -1.68 12.57
C THR A 605 5.14 -0.84 12.91
N PRO A 606 4.99 0.39 13.41
CA PRO A 606 6.13 1.24 13.74
C PRO A 606 6.87 0.73 14.97
N ILE A 607 8.19 0.62 14.87
CA ILE A 607 9.07 0.47 16.03
C ILE A 607 9.50 1.89 16.43
N MET A 608 8.99 2.36 17.57
CA MET A 608 9.33 3.68 18.09
C MET A 608 10.77 3.67 18.60
N SER A 609 11.61 4.51 18.01
CA SER A 609 13.00 4.66 18.43
C SER A 609 13.15 5.98 19.18
N PRO A 610 13.71 5.98 20.40
CA PRO A 610 13.97 7.23 21.10
C PRO A 610 15.01 8.05 20.33
N HIS A 611 14.76 9.35 20.16
CA HIS A 611 15.77 10.25 19.62
C HIS A 611 16.87 10.49 20.67
N PRO A 612 18.15 10.26 20.38
CA PRO A 612 19.23 10.32 21.38
C PRO A 612 19.63 11.75 21.81
N GLY A 613 18.77 12.75 21.55
CA GLY A 613 19.06 14.17 21.79
C GLY A 613 20.15 14.76 20.86
N SER A 614 20.53 16.02 21.11
CA SER A 614 21.48 16.78 20.28
C SER A 614 22.95 16.38 20.45
N SER A 615 23.33 15.72 21.54
CA SER A 615 24.68 15.20 21.78
C SER A 615 24.92 13.79 21.23
N GLY A 616 23.86 13.14 20.71
CA GLY A 616 23.84 11.72 20.34
C GLY A 616 24.08 11.41 18.86
N GLU A 617 24.60 12.34 18.04
CA GLU A 617 24.72 12.17 16.57
C GLU A 617 25.44 10.88 16.15
N GLN A 618 26.47 10.44 16.89
CA GLN A 618 27.14 9.16 16.58
C GLN A 618 26.25 7.94 16.82
N GLU A 619 25.40 7.98 17.85
CA GLU A 619 24.44 6.91 18.15
C GLU A 619 23.30 6.92 17.14
N LEU A 620 22.80 8.12 16.79
CA LEU A 620 21.79 8.32 15.75
C LEU A 620 22.28 7.77 14.40
N ARG A 621 23.51 8.11 14.00
CA ARG A 621 24.16 7.61 12.78
C ARG A 621 24.17 6.09 12.70
N LYS A 622 24.63 5.43 13.77
CA LYS A 622 24.70 3.95 13.87
C LYS A 622 23.31 3.32 13.86
N SER A 623 22.35 3.92 14.57
CA SER A 623 20.96 3.45 14.66
C SER A 623 20.27 3.53 13.30
N ILE A 624 20.40 4.64 12.59
CA ILE A 624 19.87 4.82 11.22
C ILE A 624 20.44 3.76 10.29
N PHE A 625 21.77 3.57 10.29
CA PHE A 625 22.40 2.56 9.45
C PHE A 625 21.88 1.14 9.74
N ALA A 626 21.76 0.76 11.02
CA ALA A 626 21.23 -0.54 11.42
C ALA A 626 19.78 -0.76 10.95
N MET A 627 18.90 0.24 11.12
CA MET A 627 17.50 0.17 10.67
C MET A 627 17.37 0.08 9.14
N LEU A 628 18.20 0.81 8.39
CA LEU A 628 18.24 0.72 6.92
C LEU A 628 18.80 -0.63 6.44
N LEU A 629 19.78 -1.19 7.17
CA LEU A 629 20.35 -2.50 6.89
C LEU A 629 19.34 -3.63 7.09
N GLU A 630 18.50 -3.54 8.13
CA GLU A 630 17.33 -4.41 8.35
C GLU A 630 16.27 -4.27 7.24
N GLY A 631 16.30 -3.17 6.48
CA GLY A 631 15.33 -2.88 5.43
C GLY A 631 13.98 -2.43 5.97
N ARG A 632 13.98 -1.70 7.10
CA ARG A 632 12.76 -1.09 7.64
C ARG A 632 12.16 -0.11 6.63
N ARG A 633 10.85 -0.22 6.41
CA ARG A 633 10.09 0.67 5.53
C ARG A 633 9.85 2.04 6.14
N VAL A 634 9.71 2.10 7.46
CA VAL A 634 9.47 3.33 8.22
C VAL A 634 10.40 3.38 9.42
N ILE A 635 10.98 4.55 9.67
CA ILE A 635 11.81 4.87 10.83
C ILE A 635 11.10 6.00 11.57
N VAL A 636 10.71 5.77 12.83
CA VAL A 636 10.03 6.76 13.67
C VAL A 636 10.91 7.16 14.83
N PHE A 637 11.27 8.44 14.87
CA PHE A 637 11.89 9.08 16.03
C PHE A 637 10.80 9.70 16.90
N ASP A 638 10.42 9.01 17.96
CA ASP A 638 9.37 9.49 18.87
C ASP A 638 9.96 10.28 20.04
N ASN A 639 9.12 11.14 20.60
CA ASN A 639 9.47 12.03 21.72
C ASN A 639 10.73 12.87 21.47
N VAL A 640 10.83 13.48 20.29
CA VAL A 640 11.85 14.48 19.99
C VAL A 640 11.63 15.71 20.88
N ILE A 641 12.66 16.09 21.62
CA ILE A 641 12.63 17.23 22.55
C ILE A 641 13.63 18.28 22.05
N GLY A 642 13.15 19.51 21.88
CA GLY A 642 13.99 20.68 21.58
C GLY A 642 14.45 20.74 20.12
N GLU A 643 15.74 21.00 19.94
CA GLU A 643 16.35 21.28 18.64
C GLU A 643 16.90 20.00 17.99
N VAL A 644 16.63 19.84 16.70
CA VAL A 644 17.17 18.74 15.88
C VAL A 644 18.14 19.33 14.87
N ASP A 645 19.42 18.98 15.01
CA ASP A 645 20.47 19.22 14.02
C ASP A 645 21.23 17.91 13.80
N SER A 646 21.11 17.33 12.60
CA SER A 646 21.74 16.05 12.26
C SER A 646 22.20 16.03 10.81
N PRO A 647 23.51 16.16 10.57
CA PRO A 647 24.10 15.95 9.24
C PRO A 647 23.83 14.55 8.68
N SER A 648 23.74 13.52 9.54
CA SER A 648 23.44 12.16 9.11
C SER A 648 22.03 12.03 8.55
N LEU A 649 21.02 12.64 9.19
CA LEU A 649 19.66 12.69 8.64
C LEU A 649 19.61 13.47 7.33
N ALA A 650 20.28 14.63 7.25
CA ALA A 650 20.35 15.42 6.03
C ALA A 650 20.95 14.63 4.85
N ALA A 651 22.00 13.83 5.10
CA ALA A 651 22.60 12.96 4.10
C ALA A 651 21.65 11.84 3.65
N VAL A 652 20.90 11.23 4.58
CA VAL A 652 19.94 10.16 4.27
C VAL A 652 18.75 10.67 3.46
N TYR A 653 18.28 11.90 3.71
CA TYR A 653 17.22 12.50 2.90
C TYR A 653 17.65 12.75 1.45
N THR A 654 18.92 13.11 1.23
CA THR A 654 19.41 13.62 -0.07
C THR A 654 20.10 12.60 -0.96
N SER A 655 20.47 11.45 -0.44
CA SER A 655 21.15 10.41 -1.18
C SER A 655 20.28 9.17 -1.28
N GLN A 656 20.32 8.48 -2.44
CA GLN A 656 19.64 7.20 -2.65
C GLN A 656 20.24 6.05 -1.84
N THR A 657 21.51 6.21 -1.43
CA THR A 657 22.25 5.20 -0.68
C THR A 657 23.00 5.84 0.48
N TYR A 658 23.16 5.06 1.55
CA TYR A 658 23.87 5.47 2.75
C TYR A 658 24.92 4.41 3.09
N SER A 659 26.13 4.83 3.44
CA SER A 659 27.24 3.92 3.74
C SER A 659 27.81 4.23 5.11
N ASP A 660 27.95 3.19 5.94
CA ASP A 660 28.67 3.25 7.22
C ASP A 660 29.34 1.90 7.49
N ARG A 661 30.19 1.86 8.53
CA ARG A 661 30.87 0.65 8.97
C ARG A 661 29.90 -0.29 9.67
N ILE A 662 29.92 -1.55 9.27
CA ILE A 662 29.18 -2.61 9.98
C ILE A 662 29.89 -2.82 11.32
N LEU A 663 29.18 -2.59 12.43
CA LEU A 663 29.71 -2.85 13.78
C LEU A 663 30.19 -4.32 13.87
N THR A 664 31.18 -4.58 14.72
CA THR A 664 31.85 -5.89 14.90
C THR A 664 32.61 -6.48 13.68
N LYS A 665 32.56 -5.86 12.49
CA LYS A 665 33.35 -6.29 11.30
C LYS A 665 34.18 -5.12 10.73
N SER A 666 35.36 -5.40 10.16
CA SER A 666 36.16 -4.41 9.43
C SER A 666 35.68 -4.26 7.98
N LYS A 667 34.37 -4.04 7.79
CA LYS A 667 33.74 -3.96 6.47
C LYS A 667 32.71 -2.82 6.42
N THR A 668 32.69 -2.09 5.31
CA THR A 668 31.70 -1.04 5.02
C THR A 668 30.51 -1.66 4.30
N GLY A 669 29.29 -1.32 4.72
CA GLY A 669 28.06 -1.72 4.03
C GLY A 669 27.40 -0.50 3.39
N THR A 670 26.77 -0.70 2.23
CA THR A 670 25.97 0.32 1.55
C THR A 670 24.53 -0.14 1.50
N VAL A 671 23.62 0.70 1.98
CA VAL A 671 22.18 0.41 2.11
C VAL A 671 21.34 1.46 1.39
N PRO A 672 20.19 1.10 0.81
CA PRO A 672 19.28 2.09 0.23
C PRO A 672 18.59 2.91 1.33
N THR A 673 18.26 4.17 1.02
CA THR A 673 17.62 5.12 1.96
C THR A 673 16.11 5.22 1.78
N ASN A 674 15.51 4.30 1.02
CA ASN A 674 14.11 4.27 0.63
C ASN A 674 13.11 3.94 1.77
N ALA A 675 13.44 4.33 3.00
CA ALA A 675 12.59 4.30 4.17
C ALA A 675 11.94 5.68 4.41
N LEU A 676 10.71 5.68 4.90
CA LEU A 676 10.01 6.89 5.34
C LEU A 676 10.53 7.27 6.74
N ILE A 677 11.03 8.49 6.91
CA ILE A 677 11.52 8.95 8.21
C ILE A 677 10.52 9.94 8.80
N LEU A 678 10.01 9.58 9.97
CA LEU A 678 9.01 10.33 10.72
C LEU A 678 9.58 10.78 12.06
N MET A 679 9.19 11.97 12.50
CA MET A 679 9.51 12.50 13.83
C MET A 679 8.21 12.89 14.53
N SER A 680 8.15 12.68 15.84
CA SER A 680 7.08 13.21 16.69
C SER A 680 7.67 13.82 17.96
N GLY A 681 7.15 14.97 18.38
CA GLY A 681 7.75 15.74 19.46
C GLY A 681 6.91 16.95 19.88
N ASN A 682 7.39 17.66 20.89
CA ASN A 682 6.74 18.88 21.38
C ASN A 682 7.61 20.09 21.04
N ASN A 683 7.04 21.05 20.33
CA ASN A 683 7.69 22.28 19.86
C ASN A 683 9.03 22.00 19.14
N ILE A 684 9.00 21.08 18.17
CA ILE A 684 10.19 20.69 17.39
C ILE A 684 10.77 21.89 16.66
N THR A 685 12.05 22.17 16.89
CA THR A 685 12.82 23.18 16.16
C THR A 685 13.87 22.49 15.28
N LEU A 686 13.77 22.66 13.97
CA LEU A 686 14.72 22.11 13.01
C LEU A 686 15.87 23.10 12.81
N LYS A 687 17.11 22.61 12.80
CA LYS A 687 18.31 23.42 12.61
C LYS A 687 19.19 22.88 11.49
N GLY A 688 20.19 23.70 11.13
CA GLY A 688 21.18 23.36 10.12
C GLY A 688 20.51 23.14 8.76
N ASP A 689 20.64 21.94 8.25
CA ASP A 689 20.17 21.59 6.90
C ASP A 689 18.75 21.00 6.87
N LEU A 690 18.16 20.73 8.03
CA LEU A 690 16.88 20.04 8.16
C LEU A 690 15.63 20.89 7.81
N PRO A 691 15.57 22.21 8.03
CA PRO A 691 14.40 23.02 7.66
C PRO A 691 13.99 22.91 6.18
N ARG A 692 14.95 22.67 5.28
CA ARG A 692 14.70 22.46 3.84
C ARG A 692 14.48 21.00 3.43
N ARG A 693 14.47 20.07 4.38
CA ARG A 693 14.42 18.61 4.15
C ARG A 693 13.32 17.91 4.93
N VAL A 694 12.68 18.59 5.88
CA VAL A 694 11.65 18.03 6.74
C VAL A 694 10.42 18.93 6.68
N LEU A 695 9.28 18.36 6.30
CA LEU A 695 7.99 19.05 6.32
C LEU A 695 7.36 18.89 7.70
N LYS A 696 7.04 20.02 8.35
CA LYS A 696 6.46 20.03 9.70
C LYS A 696 4.94 20.16 9.63
N CYS A 697 4.24 19.30 10.35
CA CYS A 697 2.78 19.31 10.54
C CYS A 697 2.47 19.57 12.01
N ARG A 698 1.76 20.66 12.31
CA ARG A 698 1.34 21.04 13.66
C ARG A 698 -0.11 20.64 13.91
N ILE A 699 -0.33 19.96 15.01
CA ILE A 699 -1.68 19.69 15.54
C ILE A 699 -1.89 20.49 16.82
N ASP A 700 -3.06 21.11 16.95
CA ASP A 700 -3.45 21.89 18.12
C ASP A 700 -4.89 21.55 18.53
N PRO A 701 -5.08 20.72 19.56
CA PRO A 701 -6.39 20.38 20.11
C PRO A 701 -7.16 21.57 20.71
N LYS A 702 -6.51 22.72 20.98
CA LYS A 702 -7.09 23.92 21.61
C LYS A 702 -7.86 23.62 22.91
N THR A 703 -7.35 22.67 23.70
CA THR A 703 -7.91 22.26 25.00
C THR A 703 -6.79 21.89 25.97
N GLU A 704 -7.02 22.09 27.26
CA GLU A 704 -6.10 21.73 28.36
C GLU A 704 -6.09 20.21 28.65
N THR A 705 -7.13 19.48 28.23
CA THR A 705 -7.25 18.02 28.42
C THR A 705 -7.30 17.20 27.11
N PRO A 706 -6.31 17.29 26.20
CA PRO A 706 -6.33 16.55 24.93
C PRO A 706 -6.51 15.03 25.07
N HIS A 707 -6.03 14.46 26.19
CA HIS A 707 -6.09 13.02 26.48
C HIS A 707 -7.52 12.48 26.69
N GLN A 708 -8.50 13.34 26.98
CA GLN A 708 -9.90 12.93 27.15
C GLN A 708 -10.64 12.78 25.81
N ARG A 709 -10.00 13.16 24.70
CA ARG A 709 -10.60 13.06 23.38
C ARG A 709 -10.55 11.62 22.87
N SER A 710 -11.71 11.01 22.69
CA SER A 710 -11.84 9.73 22.00
C SER A 710 -12.19 9.95 20.53
N PHE A 711 -11.64 9.09 19.66
CA PHE A 711 -12.17 8.91 18.32
C PHE A 711 -13.23 7.80 18.38
N ASP A 712 -14.27 7.89 17.55
CA ASP A 712 -15.32 6.85 17.48
C ASP A 712 -14.81 5.52 16.86
N PHE A 713 -13.54 5.50 16.42
CA PHE A 713 -12.83 4.37 15.83
C PHE A 713 -11.31 4.52 16.06
N ASP A 714 -10.54 3.45 15.92
CA ASP A 714 -9.06 3.51 15.91
C ASP A 714 -8.54 3.81 14.49
N PRO A 715 -7.93 5.00 14.24
CA PRO A 715 -7.41 5.35 12.93
C PRO A 715 -6.32 4.41 12.39
N ALA A 716 -5.46 3.88 13.25
CA ALA A 716 -4.36 3.01 12.83
C ALA A 716 -4.89 1.62 12.46
N ALA A 717 -5.81 1.07 13.26
CA ALA A 717 -6.49 -0.19 12.94
C ALA A 717 -7.29 -0.07 11.64
N MET A 718 -8.07 1.01 11.47
CA MET A 718 -8.82 1.24 10.24
C MET A 718 -7.93 1.28 9.00
N VAL A 719 -6.76 1.93 9.08
CA VAL A 719 -5.79 1.97 7.98
C VAL A 719 -5.18 0.61 7.72
N ARG A 720 -4.87 -0.18 8.75
CA ARG A 720 -4.38 -1.54 8.62
C ARG A 720 -5.39 -2.43 7.88
N ASP A 721 -6.65 -2.36 8.30
CA ASP A 721 -7.72 -3.25 7.81
C ASP A 721 -8.18 -2.88 6.39
N HIS A 722 -8.16 -1.59 6.04
CA HIS A 722 -8.57 -1.08 4.71
C HIS A 722 -7.39 -0.66 3.85
N ARG A 723 -6.17 -1.09 4.19
CA ARG A 723 -4.92 -0.59 3.60
C ARG A 723 -4.91 -0.66 2.08
N GLN A 724 -5.33 -1.80 1.50
CA GLN A 724 -5.33 -1.99 0.05
C GLN A 724 -6.23 -0.97 -0.65
N GLN A 725 -7.39 -0.69 -0.07
CA GLN A 725 -8.33 0.30 -0.60
C GLN A 725 -7.76 1.72 -0.51
N ILE A 726 -7.15 2.08 0.63
CA ILE A 726 -6.55 3.41 0.84
C ILE A 726 -5.38 3.63 -0.11
N VAL A 727 -4.53 2.62 -0.30
CA VAL A 727 -3.43 2.64 -1.28
C VAL A 727 -3.99 2.81 -2.69
N ALA A 728 -5.01 2.04 -3.07
CA ALA A 728 -5.63 2.15 -4.38
C ALA A 728 -6.25 3.54 -4.62
N ALA A 729 -6.82 4.15 -3.59
CA ALA A 729 -7.34 5.52 -3.65
C ALA A 729 -6.21 6.54 -3.89
N ALA A 730 -5.11 6.47 -3.16
CA ALA A 730 -3.95 7.34 -3.38
C ALA A 730 -3.36 7.21 -4.79
N LEU A 731 -3.18 5.98 -5.29
CA LEU A 731 -2.68 5.74 -6.63
C LEU A 731 -3.68 6.20 -7.71
N THR A 732 -4.98 6.13 -7.42
CA THR A 732 -6.02 6.70 -8.28
C THR A 732 -5.89 8.22 -8.34
N ILE A 733 -5.63 8.90 -7.22
CA ILE A 733 -5.40 10.35 -7.19
C ILE A 733 -4.16 10.72 -8.01
N ILE A 734 -3.03 10.01 -7.83
CA ILE A 734 -1.80 10.22 -8.61
C ILE A 734 -2.05 10.01 -10.11
N ASN A 735 -2.78 8.95 -10.49
CA ASN A 735 -3.17 8.74 -11.88
C ASN A 735 -4.09 9.84 -12.41
N GLY A 736 -4.99 10.36 -11.57
CA GLY A 736 -5.83 11.51 -11.89
C GLY A 736 -4.99 12.73 -12.28
N PHE A 737 -3.95 13.05 -11.50
CA PHE A 737 -3.00 14.09 -11.87
C PHE A 737 -2.28 13.79 -13.19
N ILE A 738 -1.72 12.58 -13.34
CA ILE A 738 -0.97 12.19 -14.55
C ILE A 738 -1.82 12.27 -15.84
N THR A 739 -3.12 11.97 -15.73
CA THR A 739 -4.02 11.87 -16.89
C THR A 739 -4.80 13.16 -17.15
N LEU A 740 -5.38 13.78 -16.11
CA LEU A 740 -6.22 14.97 -16.19
C LEU A 740 -5.45 16.28 -15.96
N GLY A 741 -4.32 16.23 -15.23
CA GLY A 741 -3.49 17.38 -14.89
C GLY A 741 -2.42 17.74 -15.92
N LYS A 742 -2.40 17.09 -17.11
CA LYS A 742 -1.44 17.37 -18.17
C LYS A 742 -1.46 18.85 -18.58
N GLY A 743 -0.27 19.47 -18.61
CA GLY A 743 -0.09 20.85 -19.07
C GLY A 743 -0.30 21.91 -17.99
N VAL A 744 -0.54 21.52 -16.73
CA VAL A 744 -0.70 22.45 -15.61
C VAL A 744 0.56 22.40 -14.74
N ALA A 745 1.51 23.30 -14.96
CA ALA A 745 2.61 23.52 -14.01
C ALA A 745 2.07 24.36 -12.84
N LEU A 746 1.91 23.76 -11.65
CA LEU A 746 1.18 24.39 -10.55
C LEU A 746 2.06 24.88 -9.42
N GLY A 747 3.05 24.09 -8.99
CA GLY A 747 4.05 24.54 -8.01
C GLY A 747 5.15 25.35 -8.69
N LYS A 748 5.45 26.55 -8.21
CA LYS A 748 6.63 27.32 -8.65
C LYS A 748 7.89 26.78 -7.94
N GLY A 749 9.02 26.76 -8.65
CA GLY A 749 10.32 26.31 -8.12
C GLY A 749 10.47 24.79 -8.01
N ARG A 750 11.72 24.32 -7.90
CA ARG A 750 12.08 22.90 -7.72
C ARG A 750 12.73 22.67 -6.36
N THR A 751 12.42 21.54 -5.74
CA THR A 751 13.14 21.05 -4.56
C THR A 751 14.45 20.39 -4.97
N ALA A 752 15.57 21.11 -4.81
CA ALA A 752 16.89 20.53 -5.04
C ALA A 752 17.05 19.26 -4.19
N SER A 753 17.39 18.13 -4.82
CA SER A 753 17.54 16.79 -4.24
C SER A 753 16.27 15.95 -4.10
N PHE A 754 15.07 16.43 -4.47
CA PHE A 754 13.81 15.66 -4.39
C PHE A 754 13.02 15.63 -5.72
N ASP A 755 13.69 15.72 -6.87
CA ASP A 755 13.04 15.92 -8.18
C ASP A 755 11.91 14.91 -8.50
N ALA A 756 12.16 13.61 -8.31
CA ALA A 756 11.15 12.57 -8.59
C ALA A 756 9.96 12.61 -7.61
N TRP A 757 10.21 13.01 -6.36
CA TRP A 757 9.15 13.21 -5.36
C TRP A 757 8.34 14.47 -5.69
N ASP A 758 8.99 15.54 -6.15
CA ASP A 758 8.32 16.78 -6.57
C ASP A 758 7.35 16.48 -7.73
N ASP A 759 7.87 15.87 -8.80
CA ASP A 759 7.15 15.60 -10.05
C ASP A 759 5.90 14.71 -9.86
N ILE A 760 5.90 13.80 -8.88
CA ILE A 760 4.80 12.86 -8.65
C ILE A 760 3.95 13.26 -7.43
N ILE A 761 4.56 13.54 -6.28
CA ILE A 761 3.83 13.75 -5.03
C ILE A 761 3.39 15.20 -4.88
N ARG A 762 4.34 16.13 -4.88
CA ARG A 762 4.04 17.56 -4.69
C ARG A 762 3.13 18.07 -5.78
N GLN A 763 3.44 17.80 -7.05
CA GLN A 763 2.60 18.27 -8.16
C GLN A 763 1.17 17.70 -8.11
N THR A 764 0.98 16.47 -7.62
CA THR A 764 -0.36 15.91 -7.38
C THR A 764 -1.11 16.72 -6.32
N VAL A 765 -0.47 17.08 -5.22
CA VAL A 765 -1.09 17.89 -4.16
C VAL A 765 -1.41 19.31 -4.65
N CYS A 766 -0.48 19.95 -5.36
CA CYS A 766 -0.71 21.27 -5.98
C CYS A 766 -1.87 21.22 -6.98
N TRP A 767 -2.02 20.14 -7.74
CA TRP A 767 -3.15 19.90 -8.63
C TRP A 767 -4.49 19.81 -7.90
N LEU A 768 -4.55 19.07 -6.80
CA LEU A 768 -5.75 19.04 -5.98
C LEU A 768 -6.08 20.42 -5.38
N ALA A 769 -5.08 21.17 -4.92
CA ALA A 769 -5.26 22.53 -4.41
C ALA A 769 -5.80 23.49 -5.49
N ASP A 770 -5.29 23.42 -6.72
CA ASP A 770 -5.82 24.20 -7.85
C ASP A 770 -7.26 23.81 -8.20
N LEU A 771 -7.60 22.51 -8.18
CA LEU A 771 -8.99 22.07 -8.37
C LEU A 771 -9.92 22.59 -7.28
N GLN A 772 -9.47 22.67 -6.02
CA GLN A 772 -10.22 23.29 -4.93
C GLN A 772 -10.41 24.79 -5.14
N LYS A 773 -9.34 25.49 -5.54
CA LYS A 773 -9.38 26.92 -5.88
C LYS A 773 -10.38 27.21 -7.01
N ARG A 774 -10.47 26.32 -8.00
CA ARG A 774 -11.43 26.37 -9.11
C ARG A 774 -12.82 25.83 -8.77
N ARG A 775 -13.06 25.40 -7.53
CA ARG A 775 -14.32 24.81 -7.05
C ARG A 775 -14.76 23.54 -7.80
N LEU A 776 -13.81 22.82 -8.39
CA LEU A 776 -14.03 21.53 -9.04
C LEU A 776 -13.91 20.37 -8.05
N LEU A 777 -13.20 20.59 -6.94
CA LEU A 777 -13.17 19.71 -5.78
C LEU A 777 -13.63 20.47 -4.53
N PRO A 778 -14.30 19.80 -3.58
CA PRO A 778 -14.62 20.40 -2.30
C PRO A 778 -13.40 20.55 -1.39
N SER A 779 -13.50 21.46 -0.42
CA SER A 779 -12.54 21.68 0.66
C SER A 779 -13.28 21.77 2.01
N GLY A 780 -12.80 21.09 3.04
CA GLY A 780 -13.46 21.02 4.34
C GLY A 780 -14.65 20.06 4.37
N GLN A 781 -15.64 20.35 5.22
CA GLN A 781 -16.87 19.56 5.31
C GLN A 781 -17.75 19.75 4.07
N THR A 782 -18.20 18.63 3.49
CA THR A 782 -19.10 18.62 2.35
C THR A 782 -20.57 18.48 2.78
N PRO A 783 -21.54 18.89 1.95
CA PRO A 783 -22.98 18.83 2.30
C PRO A 783 -23.52 17.43 2.61
N ASP A 784 -22.83 16.39 2.17
CA ASP A 784 -23.10 14.98 2.44
C ASP A 784 -22.46 14.48 3.76
N GLY A 785 -21.89 15.37 4.57
CA GLY A 785 -21.27 15.06 5.87
C GLY A 785 -19.86 14.46 5.79
N LEU A 786 -19.30 14.31 4.58
CA LEU A 786 -17.93 13.83 4.38
C LEU A 786 -16.93 14.99 4.53
N ALA A 787 -15.66 14.69 4.81
CA ALA A 787 -14.62 15.70 4.97
C ALA A 787 -13.54 15.55 3.88
N CYS A 788 -13.12 16.66 3.30
CA CYS A 788 -11.97 16.76 2.40
C CYS A 788 -10.93 17.72 2.98
N PRO A 789 -9.62 17.46 2.77
CA PRO A 789 -8.58 18.34 3.29
C PRO A 789 -8.64 19.72 2.63
N ARG A 790 -8.14 20.75 3.29
CA ARG A 790 -7.86 22.09 2.74
C ARG A 790 -6.41 22.12 2.25
N LEU A 791 -6.20 22.36 0.96
CA LEU A 791 -4.89 22.15 0.33
C LEU A 791 -4.24 23.44 -0.18
N VAL A 792 -2.93 23.55 0.03
CA VAL A 792 -2.01 24.58 -0.50
C VAL A 792 -0.74 23.92 -1.08
N ASP A 793 0.35 24.66 -1.36
CA ASP A 793 1.61 24.05 -1.83
C ASP A 793 2.39 23.46 -0.63
N PRO A 794 2.80 22.18 -0.68
CA PRO A 794 3.63 21.59 0.36
C PRO A 794 4.93 22.34 0.69
N LEU A 795 5.48 23.15 -0.24
CA LEU A 795 6.70 23.93 0.03
C LEU A 795 6.50 25.17 0.89
N ASP A 796 5.26 25.63 1.06
CA ASP A 796 4.99 26.73 1.98
C ASP A 796 5.43 26.32 3.41
N ALA A 797 5.31 25.03 3.78
CA ALA A 797 5.82 24.51 5.04
C ALA A 797 7.35 24.60 5.20
N ILE A 798 8.11 24.52 4.10
CA ILE A 798 9.57 24.73 4.12
C ILE A 798 9.88 26.21 4.30
N ALA A 799 9.17 27.09 3.59
CA ALA A 799 9.32 28.53 3.73
C ALA A 799 9.05 28.96 5.19
N ASP A 800 7.99 28.45 5.80
CA ASP A 800 7.65 28.69 7.21
C ASP A 800 8.74 28.15 8.15
N ALA A 801 9.27 26.95 7.90
CA ALA A 801 10.34 26.38 8.72
C ALA A 801 11.64 27.19 8.63
N ILE A 802 11.98 27.73 7.47
CA ILE A 802 13.16 28.60 7.27
C ILE A 802 12.94 29.96 7.94
N ALA A 803 11.75 30.54 7.81
CA ALA A 803 11.41 31.84 8.42
C ALA A 803 11.52 31.82 9.95
N VAL A 804 11.30 30.66 10.56
CA VAL A 804 11.33 30.47 12.02
C VAL A 804 12.70 29.94 12.52
N ASP A 805 13.72 29.77 11.65
CA ASP A 805 15.07 29.37 12.08
C ASP A 805 15.67 30.46 13.01
N PRO A 806 15.91 30.15 14.30
CA PRO A 806 16.39 31.14 15.26
C PRO A 806 17.73 31.78 14.87
N GLY A 807 18.60 31.02 14.19
CA GLY A 807 19.89 31.53 13.72
C GLY A 807 19.73 32.51 12.57
N LEU A 808 18.78 32.26 11.65
CA LEU A 808 18.44 33.18 10.58
C LEU A 808 17.69 34.42 11.08
N LEU A 809 16.77 34.27 12.03
CA LEU A 809 16.08 35.38 12.68
C LEU A 809 17.05 36.26 13.46
N GLN A 810 18.02 35.67 14.16
CA GLN A 810 19.07 36.42 14.86
C GLN A 810 20.00 37.15 13.87
N LEU A 811 20.37 36.51 12.76
CA LEU A 811 21.15 37.14 11.69
C LEU A 811 20.36 38.28 11.00
N GLY A 812 19.07 38.08 10.73
CA GLY A 812 18.20 39.11 10.15
C GLY A 812 18.07 40.33 11.06
N ARG A 813 17.77 40.10 12.34
CA ARG A 813 17.77 41.16 13.37
C ARG A 813 19.11 41.89 13.44
N LEU A 814 20.23 41.17 13.34
CA LEU A 814 21.56 41.76 13.28
C LEU A 814 21.75 42.64 12.04
N LEU A 815 21.40 42.16 10.84
CA LEU A 815 21.56 42.90 9.59
C LEU A 815 20.66 44.15 9.57
N ASP A 816 19.42 44.04 10.05
CA ASP A 816 18.47 45.16 10.13
C ASP A 816 18.87 46.18 11.21
N ALA A 817 19.28 45.72 12.40
CA ALA A 817 19.80 46.59 13.46
C ALA A 817 21.11 47.28 13.02
N TRP A 818 22.00 46.59 12.30
CA TRP A 818 23.23 47.19 11.77
C TRP A 818 22.92 48.22 10.69
N SER A 819 22.05 47.88 9.74
CA SER A 819 21.63 48.79 8.66
C SER A 819 21.00 50.07 9.21
N SER A 820 20.17 49.96 10.23
CA SER A 820 19.47 51.12 10.83
C SER A 820 20.35 51.98 11.74
N THR A 821 21.47 51.45 12.25
CA THR A 821 22.35 52.16 13.21
C THR A 821 23.68 52.61 12.61
N ILE A 822 24.32 51.81 11.77
CA ILE A 822 25.65 52.05 11.18
C ILE A 822 25.57 52.32 9.67
N GLY A 823 24.49 51.89 9.00
CA GLY A 823 24.30 52.00 7.55
C GLY A 823 24.96 50.87 6.74
N THR A 824 24.79 50.91 5.42
CA THR A 824 25.26 49.89 4.47
C THR A 824 26.35 50.42 3.52
N GLY A 825 27.18 49.50 2.99
CA GLY A 825 28.14 49.76 1.91
C GLY A 825 29.61 49.88 2.35
N TYR A 826 30.52 49.46 1.46
CA TYR A 826 31.97 49.45 1.72
C TYR A 826 32.61 50.86 1.78
N ALA A 827 32.08 51.82 1.03
CA ALA A 827 32.67 53.15 0.84
C ALA A 827 32.33 54.18 1.93
N ASN A 828 31.32 53.92 2.77
CA ASN A 828 30.73 54.91 3.68
C ASN A 828 31.36 54.97 5.09
N ALA A 829 32.61 54.54 5.26
CA ALA A 829 33.30 54.45 6.56
C ALA A 829 32.66 53.48 7.60
N SER A 830 31.67 52.68 7.21
CA SER A 830 30.96 51.67 8.03
C SER A 830 31.75 50.37 8.29
N LYS A 831 33.06 50.34 8.02
CA LYS A 831 33.93 49.19 8.30
C LYS A 831 34.46 49.28 9.72
N MET A 832 34.22 48.25 10.53
CA MET A 832 34.64 48.27 11.92
C MET A 832 35.14 46.89 12.35
N THR A 833 36.16 46.86 13.19
CA THR A 833 36.54 45.64 13.91
C THR A 833 35.50 45.34 15.00
N VAL A 834 35.39 44.07 15.42
CA VAL A 834 34.51 43.69 16.54
C VAL A 834 34.78 44.51 17.80
N LYS A 835 36.06 44.85 18.05
CA LYS A 835 36.46 45.67 19.19
C LYS A 835 35.98 47.12 19.09
N GLU A 836 35.99 47.71 17.89
CA GLU A 836 35.46 49.06 17.66
C GLU A 836 33.93 49.09 17.75
N LEU A 837 33.25 48.06 17.24
CA LEU A 837 31.80 47.88 17.38
C LEU A 837 31.39 47.79 18.84
N VAL A 838 32.09 46.95 19.62
CA VAL A 838 31.85 46.80 21.07
C VAL A 838 32.29 48.04 21.86
N LYS A 839 33.08 48.96 21.30
CA LYS A 839 33.38 50.24 21.96
C LYS A 839 32.39 51.35 21.59
N ALA A 840 31.85 51.30 20.38
CA ALA A 840 31.01 52.35 19.80
C ALA A 840 29.50 52.09 19.93
N TYR A 841 29.07 50.86 20.24
CA TYR A 841 27.64 50.50 20.26
C TYR A 841 26.78 51.32 21.24
N GLY A 842 27.35 51.85 22.32
CA GLY A 842 26.65 52.74 23.26
C GLY A 842 26.41 54.18 22.74
N TYR A 843 27.03 54.55 21.62
CA TYR A 843 26.92 55.88 21.00
C TYR A 843 26.05 55.88 19.73
N PHE A 844 25.72 54.71 19.17
CA PHE A 844 24.82 54.61 18.02
C PHE A 844 23.37 54.73 18.48
N LYS A 845 22.71 55.84 18.14
CA LYS A 845 21.25 55.97 18.28
C LYS A 845 20.60 55.48 16.99
N PRO A 846 19.51 54.69 17.04
CA PRO A 846 18.74 54.39 15.84
C PRO A 846 18.28 55.70 15.19
N ALA A 847 18.21 55.72 13.85
CA ALA A 847 17.53 56.81 13.16
C ALA A 847 16.10 56.94 13.72
N THR A 848 15.62 58.17 13.96
CA THR A 848 14.29 58.43 14.53
C THR A 848 13.22 57.63 13.76
N PRO A 849 12.41 56.78 14.44
CA PRO A 849 11.38 56.00 13.74
C PRO A 849 10.39 56.93 13.05
N GLY A 850 9.94 56.56 11.84
CA GLY A 850 8.75 57.17 11.25
C GLY A 850 7.53 56.86 12.12
N ALA A 851 6.58 57.79 12.20
CA ALA A 851 5.35 57.59 12.98
C ALA A 851 4.61 56.32 12.50
N GLY A 852 4.66 55.25 13.31
CA GLY A 852 3.97 53.98 13.05
C GLY A 852 4.84 52.74 12.89
N GLU A 853 6.18 52.84 12.98
CA GLU A 853 7.06 51.66 12.94
C GLU A 853 7.29 51.05 14.34
N PRO A 854 7.33 49.70 14.46
CA PRO A 854 7.58 49.02 15.73
C PRO A 854 9.02 49.27 16.25
N ASP A 855 9.18 49.31 17.57
CA ASP A 855 10.48 49.43 18.24
C ASP A 855 11.46 48.34 17.75
N CYS A 856 12.47 48.71 16.97
CA CYS A 856 13.54 47.80 16.58
C CYS A 856 14.51 47.59 17.76
N PRO A 857 14.91 46.34 18.07
CA PRO A 857 15.89 46.08 19.13
C PRO A 857 17.21 46.80 18.81
N THR A 858 17.84 47.37 19.83
CA THR A 858 19.09 48.10 19.65
C THR A 858 20.21 47.14 19.24
N LEU A 859 21.17 47.61 18.43
CA LEU A 859 22.33 46.80 18.04
C LEU A 859 23.07 46.21 19.26
N ALA A 860 23.02 46.90 20.40
CA ALA A 860 23.55 46.47 21.69
C ALA A 860 22.89 45.19 22.24
N GLU A 861 21.56 45.10 22.15
CA GLU A 861 20.78 43.96 22.61
C GLU A 861 21.04 42.74 21.74
N VAL A 862 21.10 42.93 20.42
CA VAL A 862 21.40 41.86 19.46
C VAL A 862 22.82 41.32 19.67
N PHE A 863 23.80 42.20 19.92
CA PHE A 863 25.17 41.76 20.25
C PHE A 863 25.27 41.03 21.59
N ALA A 864 24.56 41.47 22.62
CA ALA A 864 24.52 40.80 23.92
C ALA A 864 23.90 39.40 23.81
N GLU A 865 22.82 39.27 23.03
CA GLU A 865 22.16 37.99 22.72
C GLU A 865 23.13 37.03 22.01
N ILE A 866 23.79 37.48 20.93
CA ILE A 866 24.77 36.67 20.17
C ILE A 866 25.97 36.26 21.03
N ALA A 867 26.46 37.16 21.88
CA ALA A 867 27.60 36.87 22.75
C ALA A 867 27.24 35.98 23.96
N GLY A 868 25.93 35.79 24.23
CA GLY A 868 25.42 35.14 25.44
C GLY A 868 25.78 35.92 26.71
N ALA A 869 25.76 37.25 26.63
CA ALA A 869 26.14 38.15 27.71
C ALA A 869 24.89 38.61 28.48
N PRO A 870 24.86 38.51 29.83
CA PRO A 870 23.70 38.93 30.64
C PRO A 870 23.52 40.45 30.70
N ARG A 871 24.57 41.21 30.37
CA ARG A 871 24.56 42.67 30.23
C ARG A 871 25.39 43.07 29.03
N THR A 872 25.08 44.22 28.43
CA THR A 872 25.82 44.75 27.28
C THR A 872 27.29 45.05 27.62
N SER A 873 27.62 45.32 28.89
CA SER A 873 28.99 45.50 29.37
C SER A 873 29.87 44.24 29.30
N ASP A 874 29.27 43.06 29.12
CA ASP A 874 29.93 41.76 29.25
C ASP A 874 30.10 41.04 27.90
N ILE A 875 29.95 41.76 26.79
CA ILE A 875 30.03 41.21 25.42
C ILE A 875 31.41 40.60 25.15
N ASN A 876 31.42 39.31 24.82
CA ASN A 876 32.64 38.59 24.46
C ASN A 876 32.98 38.78 22.97
N ASN A 877 33.97 39.63 22.70
CA ASN A 877 34.45 39.94 21.34
C ASN A 877 34.84 38.70 20.50
N LYS A 878 35.35 37.65 21.14
CA LYS A 878 35.75 36.42 20.44
C LYS A 878 34.53 35.64 19.96
N ARG A 879 33.48 35.53 20.78
CA ARG A 879 32.21 34.86 20.39
C ARG A 879 31.50 35.62 19.27
N LEU A 880 31.43 36.94 19.38
CA LEU A 880 30.82 37.79 18.36
C LEU A 880 31.60 37.73 17.02
N GLY A 881 32.93 37.72 17.08
CA GLY A 881 33.77 37.53 15.90
C GLY A 881 33.64 36.15 15.25
N THR A 882 33.53 35.07 16.02
CA THR A 882 33.24 33.73 15.50
C THR A 882 31.87 33.68 14.83
N TYR A 883 30.86 34.35 15.40
CA TYR A 883 29.54 34.45 14.81
C TYR A 883 29.57 35.19 13.47
N PHE A 884 30.19 36.37 13.40
CA PHE A 884 30.32 37.11 12.13
C PHE A 884 31.03 36.29 11.05
N ALA A 885 32.10 35.56 11.41
CA ALA A 885 32.80 34.68 10.48
C ALA A 885 31.96 33.49 10.01
N ALA A 886 31.14 32.89 10.89
CA ALA A 886 30.25 31.80 10.51
C ALA A 886 29.10 32.24 9.59
N HIS A 887 28.76 33.53 9.59
CA HIS A 887 27.63 34.11 8.84
C HIS A 887 28.04 35.07 7.71
N ALA A 888 29.34 35.19 7.44
CA ALA A 888 29.86 35.99 6.34
C ALA A 888 29.24 35.56 5.00
N ASP A 889 28.95 36.56 4.15
CA ASP A 889 28.41 36.41 2.79
C ASP A 889 27.00 35.83 2.68
N ARG A 890 26.36 35.47 3.80
CA ARG A 890 24.97 34.99 3.82
C ARG A 890 24.02 36.15 3.58
N VAL A 891 23.16 36.01 2.57
CA VAL A 891 22.19 37.04 2.18
C VAL A 891 20.87 36.83 2.90
N LEU A 892 20.38 37.87 3.58
CA LEU A 892 19.05 37.92 4.18
C LEU A 892 18.47 39.33 4.04
N HIS A 893 17.18 39.45 3.75
CA HIS A 893 16.49 40.74 3.54
C HIS A 893 17.20 41.65 2.50
N GLY A 894 17.79 41.05 1.46
CA GLY A 894 18.57 41.79 0.46
C GLY A 894 19.89 42.36 0.98
N ARG A 895 20.41 41.88 2.12
CA ARG A 895 21.65 42.36 2.75
C ARG A 895 22.57 41.20 3.09
N ALA A 896 23.87 41.46 3.13
CA ALA A 896 24.85 40.49 3.61
C ALA A 896 25.95 41.15 4.44
N MET A 897 26.42 40.44 5.45
CA MET A 897 27.63 40.83 6.19
C MET A 897 28.86 40.39 5.41
N ARG A 898 29.87 41.26 5.30
CA ARG A 898 31.10 41.02 4.56
C ARG A 898 32.32 41.11 5.46
N GLN A 899 33.32 40.29 5.16
CA GLN A 899 34.61 40.30 5.85
C GLN A 899 35.67 41.04 5.02
N GLY A 900 36.39 41.96 5.66
CA GLY A 900 37.48 42.71 5.05
C GLY A 900 38.87 42.19 5.41
N GLN A 901 39.89 42.80 4.81
CA GLN A 901 41.27 42.51 5.17
C GLN A 901 41.56 42.88 6.64
N PRO A 902 42.47 42.15 7.32
CA PRO A 902 42.81 42.43 8.71
C PRO A 902 43.35 43.85 8.87
N TYR A 903 42.80 44.61 9.82
CA TYR A 903 43.28 45.92 10.23
C TYR A 903 43.79 45.82 11.67
N GLN A 904 45.05 46.21 11.90
CA GLN A 904 45.71 46.09 13.21
C GLN A 904 45.59 44.69 13.86
N GLY A 905 45.65 43.62 13.05
CA GLY A 905 45.58 42.23 13.52
C GLY A 905 44.17 41.69 13.79
N ALA A 906 43.10 42.43 13.46
CA ALA A 906 41.71 41.98 13.59
C ALA A 906 40.93 42.16 12.28
N SER A 907 40.02 41.23 11.96
CA SER A 907 39.12 41.34 10.79
C SER A 907 38.15 42.52 10.93
N THR A 908 37.96 43.27 9.85
CA THR A 908 36.92 44.32 9.76
C THR A 908 35.64 43.75 9.13
N TRP A 909 34.49 44.27 9.56
CA TRP A 909 33.17 43.82 9.12
C TRP A 909 32.31 45.01 8.66
N TRP A 910 31.45 44.80 7.66
CA TRP A 910 30.41 45.74 7.25
C TRP A 910 29.18 44.98 6.71
N VAL A 911 28.05 45.66 6.57
CA VAL A 911 26.84 45.15 5.91
C VAL A 911 26.68 45.83 4.55
N GLU A 912 26.31 45.08 3.52
CA GLU A 912 26.13 45.55 2.15
C GLU A 912 24.73 45.18 1.66
N ASP A 913 24.04 46.11 0.98
CA ASP A 913 22.81 45.80 0.26
C ASP A 913 23.16 45.05 -1.03
N ILE A 914 22.62 43.85 -1.15
CA ILE A 914 22.68 43.04 -2.36
C ILE A 914 21.35 43.27 -3.08
N GLY A 915 21.38 44.12 -4.11
CA GLY A 915 20.18 44.45 -4.90
C GLY A 915 19.39 43.20 -5.31
N GLU A 916 18.06 43.33 -5.40
CA GLU A 916 17.18 42.22 -5.77
C GLU A 916 17.68 41.54 -7.06
N PRO A 917 17.70 40.20 -7.13
CA PRO A 917 17.91 39.53 -8.40
C PRO A 917 16.75 39.92 -9.32
N CYS A 918 17.06 40.65 -10.39
CA CYS A 918 16.08 41.06 -11.38
C CYS A 918 15.45 39.80 -12.01
N ASP A 919 14.19 39.55 -11.69
CA ASP A 919 13.32 38.54 -12.31
C ASP A 919 12.95 39.02 -13.72
N SER A 920 13.93 39.06 -14.62
CA SER A 920 13.70 39.14 -16.07
C SER A 920 14.84 38.43 -16.80
N GLY A 921 14.66 37.13 -16.99
CA GLY A 921 15.42 36.39 -17.98
C GLY A 921 15.06 36.89 -19.37
N GLU A 922 15.69 37.97 -19.85
CA GLU A 922 15.83 38.25 -21.28
C GLU A 922 16.90 39.28 -21.71
N SER A 923 17.66 39.93 -20.81
CA SER A 923 18.63 40.96 -21.25
C SER A 923 20.13 40.58 -21.18
N ALA A 924 20.51 39.44 -20.60
CA ALA A 924 21.92 39.09 -20.39
C ALA A 924 22.67 38.48 -21.61
N LEU A 925 22.14 38.62 -22.82
CA LEU A 925 22.76 38.13 -24.07
C LEU A 925 23.21 39.24 -25.03
N SER A 926 22.95 40.52 -24.73
CA SER A 926 23.39 41.64 -25.59
C SER A 926 24.71 42.31 -25.14
N ASP A 927 25.09 42.21 -23.85
CA ASP A 927 26.23 42.97 -23.32
C ASP A 927 27.58 42.22 -23.29
N PHE A 928 27.62 40.94 -23.66
CA PHE A 928 28.88 40.18 -23.79
C PHE A 928 29.63 40.40 -25.12
N LYS A 929 29.10 41.23 -26.04
CA LYS A 929 29.75 41.53 -27.34
C LYS A 929 30.50 42.87 -27.40
N LYS A 930 30.57 43.65 -26.33
CA LYS A 930 31.30 44.94 -26.32
C LYS A 930 32.19 45.10 -25.09
N LYS A 931 33.29 44.34 -25.00
CA LYS A 931 34.54 44.74 -24.31
C LYS A 931 35.55 43.58 -24.28
N LYS A 932 36.27 43.38 -25.39
CA LYS A 932 37.67 42.92 -25.39
C LYS A 932 38.39 43.53 -26.60
N GLY A 933 38.72 44.81 -26.47
CA GLY A 933 39.74 45.46 -27.27
C GLY A 933 40.97 45.66 -26.39
N ASN A 934 42.13 45.24 -26.91
CA ASN A 934 43.49 45.42 -26.41
C ASN A 934 43.92 44.57 -25.21
N VAL A 935 44.78 43.57 -25.47
CA VAL A 935 46.19 43.57 -25.04
C VAL A 935 46.99 42.57 -25.91
N ILE A 936 47.93 43.15 -26.67
CA ILE A 936 49.32 42.74 -26.97
C ILE A 936 49.58 41.34 -27.58
N SER A 937 50.10 41.40 -28.80
CA SER A 937 50.76 40.37 -29.58
C SER A 937 52.14 39.97 -29.04
N ILE A 938 52.40 38.67 -28.89
CA ILE A 938 53.74 38.07 -29.01
C ILE A 938 53.58 36.78 -29.84
N GLY A 939 54.36 36.67 -30.92
CA GLY A 939 54.17 35.69 -31.98
C GLY A 939 55.02 34.42 -31.88
N ARG A 940 54.59 33.46 -32.73
CA ARG A 940 55.31 32.33 -33.37
C ARG A 940 55.91 31.23 -32.47
N LYS A 941 55.41 29.99 -32.65
CA LYS A 941 56.00 29.00 -33.59
C LYS A 941 55.16 27.72 -33.72
N LYS A 942 55.23 27.15 -34.93
CA LYS A 942 54.68 25.89 -35.42
C LYS A 942 55.14 24.67 -34.60
N ASN A 943 54.29 23.63 -34.49
CA ASN A 943 54.57 22.28 -35.00
C ASN A 943 53.37 21.32 -34.77
N ASN A 944 52.92 20.70 -35.86
CA ASN A 944 52.30 19.37 -35.93
C ASN A 944 53.45 18.33 -36.01
N PRO A 945 53.28 17.02 -35.67
CA PRO A 945 52.45 16.04 -36.41
C PRO A 945 51.67 15.02 -35.51
N THR A 946 50.43 14.57 -35.80
CA THR A 946 49.90 13.49 -36.72
C THR A 946 49.59 12.12 -36.04
N ILE A 947 48.45 11.52 -36.45
CA ILE A 947 47.98 10.08 -36.45
C ILE A 947 47.39 9.58 -35.09
N VAL A 948 46.18 9.01 -34.94
CA VAL A 948 45.55 7.84 -35.60
C VAL A 948 43.99 7.89 -35.56
N THR A 949 43.39 7.49 -36.69
CA THR A 949 42.10 6.80 -37.03
C THR A 949 41.36 6.09 -35.87
N GLU A 950 40.01 5.91 -35.82
CA GLU A 950 39.07 5.32 -36.78
C GLU A 950 37.59 5.42 -36.29
N LEU A 951 36.63 5.56 -37.24
CA LEU A 951 35.25 4.97 -37.36
C LEU A 951 34.25 5.06 -36.16
N THR A 952 32.96 5.43 -36.27
CA THR A 952 31.90 5.21 -37.29
C THR A 952 30.73 6.20 -37.08
N LYS A 953 30.08 6.65 -38.18
CA LYS A 953 28.78 7.36 -38.21
C LYS A 953 27.59 6.37 -38.13
N PRO A 954 26.39 6.79 -37.67
CA PRO A 954 25.13 6.22 -38.13
C PRO A 954 24.44 7.11 -39.18
N ALA A 955 23.79 6.44 -40.14
CA ALA A 955 23.09 7.01 -41.27
C ALA A 955 21.70 7.56 -40.91
N ALA A 956 21.31 8.62 -41.62
CA ALA A 956 19.94 9.13 -41.71
C ALA A 956 19.18 8.46 -42.86
N ALA A 957 17.85 8.30 -42.71
CA ALA A 957 16.82 8.74 -43.66
C ALA A 957 15.55 7.88 -43.61
N SER A 958 14.38 8.54 -43.48
CA SER A 958 13.11 8.26 -44.19
C SER A 958 11.97 9.06 -43.49
N LYS A 959 11.67 10.28 -43.93
CA LYS A 959 10.51 10.63 -44.81
C LYS A 959 9.17 10.02 -44.36
N ARG A 960 8.36 10.79 -43.61
CA ARG A 960 7.16 11.48 -44.11
C ARG A 960 6.69 12.51 -43.08
#